data_AF-A0A5N6DDH2-F1
#
_entry.id   AF-A0A5N6DDH2-F1
#
_cell.length_a   1.000
_cell.length_b   1.000
_cell.length_c   1.000
_cell.angle_alpha   90.00
_cell.angle_beta   90.00
_cell.angle_gamma   90.00
#
_symmetry.space_group_name_H-M   'P 1'
#
loop_
_entity.id
_entity.type
_entity.pdbx_description
1 polymer ?
#
loop_
_entity_poly.entity_id
_entity_poly.type
_entity_poly.pdbx_seq_one_letter_code
_entity_poly.pdbx_strand_id
1 'polypeptide(L)'
;MAPYIGATADPSSEPVKHGDWRDEFDVKGYVVLKNVVPKDRALHYRQKMLDWLGSFDNGFNINDRSTWTEENLPWSFKNGMYLNYCAAHEKYVWDAKQEPGVLDAFAKIWGTDELIASYDTVNITLPNAAEMGGKKPWPHVDQAPERNGMHCVQGFINLSEAGPKDGGLVVMEGSAPLFEKFFKEFPPDRTKGPLAALHYDFYPFQDEDLKWYEARGCKIVKVCAEPGDLVLWDSRQMHYAVYPETDLIRTVIYTCYTPAAWISAEDLEKKKEIFHKWEATTHWPHINIHSHGKHMIDEGYCIRRYRCIGSLYFLRSGLTLTGSPRLPIGHPKTSTMEAKGTSELQIEDIETFNNKVYNQVVGSTKLINDSEVVLVPTPSNDPNGKGFNYPLNLPVWQKYVILFIVGAFAATGNLMTSGMSAFLPAVRASYNGDPKTNDLITWPAFFMGIGNLIAIPLSYAIGRRPIYLFSSILLAFGCLWCAKSESLESHIAGRDLMSIAAGTCEALCPIIVQEIFFLHERGKAVAAFSALQTVGTAALIIASPYIASDSHLGWRWWYGIFGCVSGAVAVLSIIFVKETKYNRSVEALNGEGIELEGVLVPVTTHMAPWSGNVEWSLTIDCCKQMCQVVLFPNVLWLILLNSAGLGIYVLMSALFAEVLVKPPFLWGFNTLGYVFTGQIATAVAVPIVCGYFSDQITKLLSKRNNGVSEPEYRLLAVILPTVAILLSTIIYGKTAEHPENWTWAGIAVTLNFEYFGFVGIVVSSFVYCMDAYPQRVDATLVLICSCRGFIGFGISYGAIAFVNKTGYEGAFNICAGIMAALMVIGIFIYIYGRQIRRRTQRFAGGS
;
A
#
# COMPACT_ATOMS: atom_id res chain seq x y z
N MET A 1 27.68 17.24 -24.14
CA MET A 1 26.77 18.26 -24.69
C MET A 1 27.55 19.54 -24.81
N ALA A 2 27.66 20.13 -26.00
CA ALA A 2 28.17 21.50 -26.13
C ALA A 2 27.02 22.43 -25.69
N PRO A 3 27.15 23.18 -24.59
CA PRO A 3 26.15 24.17 -24.20
C PRO A 3 26.05 25.23 -25.31
N TYR A 4 24.96 25.98 -25.35
CA TYR A 4 24.97 27.24 -26.07
C TYR A 4 26.14 28.06 -25.53
N ILE A 5 27.22 28.14 -26.32
CA ILE A 5 28.32 29.09 -26.14
C ILE A 5 27.78 30.42 -26.66
N GLY A 6 26.85 31.00 -25.89
CA GLY A 6 26.88 32.44 -25.67
C GLY A 6 27.90 32.62 -24.55
N ALA A 7 29.10 33.06 -24.88
CA ALA A 7 30.05 33.48 -23.87
C ALA A 7 29.39 34.52 -22.95
N THR A 8 29.17 34.15 -21.68
CA THR A 8 29.21 34.98 -20.45
C THR A 8 28.72 34.05 -19.31
N ALA A 9 29.43 33.78 -18.22
CA ALA A 9 30.36 34.64 -17.51
C ALA A 9 31.61 33.84 -17.05
N ASP A 10 32.77 34.08 -17.64
CA ASP A 10 33.70 34.99 -16.95
C ASP A 10 33.07 36.39 -16.79
N PRO A 11 32.92 36.91 -15.55
CA PRO A 11 32.47 38.29 -15.30
C PRO A 11 33.27 39.39 -16.04
N SER A 12 34.34 39.02 -16.75
CA SER A 12 35.17 39.89 -17.59
C SER A 12 34.72 40.01 -19.07
N SER A 13 33.75 39.21 -19.54
CA SER A 13 33.31 39.22 -20.95
C SER A 13 32.19 40.25 -21.20
N GLU A 14 32.34 41.10 -22.23
CA GLU A 14 31.33 42.10 -22.59
C GLU A 14 30.02 41.42 -23.04
N PRO A 15 28.84 41.92 -22.62
CA PRO A 15 27.54 41.36 -23.01
C PRO A 15 27.35 41.45 -24.53
N VAL A 16 26.90 40.35 -25.13
CA VAL A 16 26.58 40.29 -26.57
C VAL A 16 25.39 41.22 -26.84
N LYS A 17 25.57 42.20 -27.74
CA LYS A 17 24.48 43.06 -28.20
C LYS A 17 23.78 42.43 -29.41
N HIS A 18 22.50 42.16 -29.25
CA HIS A 18 21.60 41.61 -30.27
C HIS A 18 20.93 42.70 -31.12
N GLY A 19 20.71 43.89 -30.57
CA GLY A 19 20.01 44.99 -31.24
C GLY A 19 18.48 44.82 -31.28
N ASP A 20 17.93 43.95 -30.44
CA ASP A 20 16.50 43.70 -30.32
C ASP A 20 16.10 43.40 -28.86
N TRP A 21 14.90 42.86 -28.64
CA TRP A 21 14.35 42.56 -27.32
C TRP A 21 15.21 41.59 -26.48
N ARG A 22 16.12 40.83 -27.09
CA ARG A 22 17.04 39.94 -26.34
C ARG A 22 18.00 40.74 -25.47
N ASP A 23 18.37 41.95 -25.86
CA ASP A 23 19.18 42.84 -25.03
C ASP A 23 18.48 43.18 -23.70
N GLU A 24 17.15 43.34 -23.74
CA GLU A 24 16.35 43.54 -22.53
C GLU A 24 16.23 42.25 -21.71
N PHE A 25 16.02 41.12 -22.38
CA PHE A 25 15.94 39.80 -21.76
C PHE A 25 17.22 39.44 -21.00
N ASP A 26 18.39 39.66 -21.59
CA ASP A 26 19.69 39.34 -20.97
C ASP A 26 19.96 40.17 -19.71
N VAL A 27 19.51 41.43 -19.70
CA VAL A 27 19.65 42.33 -18.53
C VAL A 27 18.62 42.00 -17.45
N LYS A 28 17.36 41.80 -17.82
CA LYS A 28 16.25 41.65 -16.86
C LYS A 28 16.04 40.20 -16.41
N GLY A 29 16.45 39.23 -17.20
CA GLY A 29 16.14 37.80 -17.05
C GLY A 29 14.73 37.41 -17.52
N TYR A 30 13.93 38.35 -18.03
CA TYR A 30 12.59 38.11 -18.58
C TYR A 30 12.22 39.20 -19.59
N VAL A 31 11.24 38.91 -20.44
CA VAL A 31 10.70 39.86 -21.43
C VAL A 31 9.22 39.57 -21.72
N VAL A 32 8.47 40.60 -22.10
CA VAL A 32 7.08 40.49 -22.58
C VAL A 32 7.03 40.90 -24.04
N LEU A 33 6.87 39.93 -24.93
CA LEU A 33 6.75 40.17 -26.37
C LEU A 33 5.29 40.46 -26.71
N LYS A 34 5.05 41.65 -27.25
CA LYS A 34 3.69 42.16 -27.50
C LYS A 34 3.08 41.57 -28.76
N ASN A 35 1.81 41.17 -28.66
CA ASN A 35 0.98 40.72 -29.79
C ASN A 35 1.67 39.64 -30.66
N VAL A 36 2.32 38.67 -29.99
CA VAL A 36 2.98 37.53 -30.63
C VAL A 36 1.95 36.59 -31.25
N VAL A 37 0.82 36.43 -30.58
CA VAL A 37 -0.39 35.82 -31.11
C VAL A 37 -1.41 36.94 -31.33
N PRO A 38 -2.00 37.09 -32.53
CA PRO A 38 -3.07 38.06 -32.77
C PRO A 38 -4.17 37.96 -31.71
N LYS A 39 -4.59 39.11 -31.19
CA LYS A 39 -5.54 39.20 -30.05
C LYS A 39 -6.83 38.41 -30.29
N ASP A 40 -7.37 38.41 -31.50
CA ASP A 40 -8.57 37.65 -31.88
C ASP A 40 -8.35 36.13 -31.75
N ARG A 41 -7.20 35.62 -32.16
CA ARG A 41 -6.82 34.20 -32.00
C ARG A 41 -6.52 33.85 -30.53
N ALA A 42 -5.87 34.74 -29.79
CA ALA A 42 -5.65 34.55 -28.36
C ALA A 42 -6.98 34.43 -27.60
N LEU A 43 -7.97 35.27 -27.92
CA LEU A 43 -9.32 35.19 -27.35
C LEU A 43 -10.06 33.93 -27.82
N HIS A 44 -9.82 33.46 -29.05
CA HIS A 44 -10.34 32.18 -29.51
C HIS A 44 -9.80 31.00 -28.69
N TYR A 45 -8.49 30.93 -28.45
CA TYR A 45 -7.88 29.89 -27.61
C TYR A 45 -8.37 29.98 -26.17
N ARG A 46 -8.55 31.20 -25.64
CA ARG A 46 -9.16 31.42 -24.32
C ARG A 46 -10.54 30.78 -24.24
N GLN A 47 -11.39 31.04 -25.23
CA GLN A 47 -12.73 30.47 -25.24
C GLN A 47 -12.69 28.94 -25.27
N LYS A 48 -11.84 28.34 -26.12
CA LYS A 48 -11.66 26.88 -26.16
C LYS A 48 -11.19 26.29 -24.84
N MET A 49 -10.31 26.98 -24.13
CA MET A 49 -9.84 26.54 -22.83
C MET A 49 -10.93 26.62 -21.75
N LEU A 50 -11.80 27.64 -21.79
CA LEU A 50 -12.93 27.75 -20.88
C LEU A 50 -14.04 26.75 -21.21
N ASP A 51 -14.31 26.52 -22.50
CA ASP A 51 -15.21 25.46 -22.98
C ASP A 51 -14.73 24.08 -22.50
N TRP A 52 -13.41 23.84 -22.56
CA TRP A 52 -12.79 22.62 -22.05
C TRP A 52 -13.01 22.46 -20.55
N LEU A 53 -12.80 23.51 -19.74
CA LEU A 53 -13.07 23.46 -18.30
C LEU A 53 -14.55 23.23 -17.99
N GLY A 54 -15.45 23.81 -18.79
CA GLY A 54 -16.90 23.61 -18.69
C GLY A 54 -17.41 22.29 -19.26
N SER A 55 -16.54 21.46 -19.86
CA SER A 55 -16.95 20.19 -20.45
C SER A 55 -17.06 19.04 -19.44
N PHE A 56 -16.57 19.24 -18.22
CA PHE A 56 -16.62 18.25 -17.15
C PHE A 56 -18.01 18.20 -16.50
N ASP A 57 -18.53 16.99 -16.27
CA ASP A 57 -19.84 16.77 -15.67
C ASP A 57 -19.76 16.75 -14.13
N ASN A 58 -19.32 17.87 -13.56
CA ASN A 58 -19.08 18.05 -12.13
C ASN A 58 -19.83 19.27 -11.55
N GLY A 59 -20.77 19.84 -12.31
CA GLY A 59 -21.58 20.97 -11.86
C GLY A 59 -20.92 22.35 -11.98
N PHE A 60 -19.73 22.45 -12.59
CA PHE A 60 -19.11 23.74 -12.90
C PHE A 60 -19.94 24.54 -13.92
N ASN A 61 -20.20 25.81 -13.62
CA ASN A 61 -20.73 26.76 -14.58
C ASN A 61 -19.94 28.06 -14.52
N ILE A 62 -19.29 28.41 -15.63
CA ILE A 62 -18.48 29.63 -15.72
C ILE A 62 -19.30 30.91 -15.53
N ASN A 63 -20.61 30.89 -15.75
CA ASN A 63 -21.47 32.07 -15.57
C ASN A 63 -22.07 32.16 -14.15
N ASP A 64 -21.87 31.16 -13.30
CA ASP A 64 -22.40 31.13 -11.94
C ASP A 64 -21.26 30.91 -10.93
N ARG A 65 -20.88 31.98 -10.24
CA ARG A 65 -19.81 31.97 -9.23
C ARG A 65 -20.09 31.04 -8.05
N SER A 66 -21.35 30.76 -7.74
CA SER A 66 -21.68 29.84 -6.64
C SER A 66 -21.22 28.41 -6.95
N THR A 67 -21.03 28.09 -8.23
CA THR A 67 -20.53 26.79 -8.69
C THR A 67 -19.00 26.70 -8.70
N TRP A 68 -18.26 27.79 -8.45
CA TRP A 68 -16.79 27.81 -8.50
C TRP A 68 -16.19 27.27 -7.20
N THR A 69 -16.50 26.02 -6.87
CA THR A 69 -16.04 25.35 -5.65
C THR A 69 -15.03 24.27 -6.01
N GLU A 70 -14.22 23.85 -5.02
CA GLU A 70 -13.24 22.76 -5.19
C GLU A 70 -13.92 21.45 -5.64
N GLU A 71 -15.13 21.17 -5.12
CA GLU A 71 -15.91 19.97 -5.47
C GLU A 71 -16.41 19.98 -6.92
N ASN A 72 -16.73 21.17 -7.43
CA ASN A 72 -17.27 21.32 -8.78
C ASN A 72 -16.20 21.52 -9.85
N LEU A 73 -14.91 21.53 -9.51
CA LEU A 73 -13.83 21.71 -10.49
C LEU A 73 -13.07 20.40 -10.71
N PRO A 74 -12.56 20.13 -11.93
CA PRO A 74 -11.65 19.01 -12.11
C PRO A 74 -10.37 19.28 -11.31
N TRP A 75 -9.78 18.22 -10.76
CA TRP A 75 -8.57 18.36 -9.93
C TRP A 75 -7.49 19.15 -10.67
N SER A 76 -6.94 20.18 -10.02
CA SER A 76 -5.85 20.98 -10.56
C SER A 76 -4.73 21.13 -9.52
N PHE A 77 -3.50 21.20 -10.01
CA PHE A 77 -2.36 21.51 -9.18
C PHE A 77 -2.35 23.00 -8.84
N LYS A 78 -2.15 23.34 -7.57
CA LYS A 78 -2.06 24.74 -7.08
C LYS A 78 -3.27 25.60 -7.50
N ASN A 79 -4.47 25.02 -7.53
CA ASN A 79 -5.73 25.70 -7.83
C ASN A 79 -5.70 26.50 -9.14
N GLY A 80 -5.21 25.86 -10.20
CA GLY A 80 -5.33 26.41 -11.55
C GLY A 80 -4.46 25.76 -12.60
N MET A 81 -3.42 25.00 -12.27
CA MET A 81 -2.63 24.27 -13.28
C MET A 81 -3.21 22.88 -13.54
N TYR A 82 -3.66 22.60 -14.76
CA TYR A 82 -4.37 21.35 -15.08
C TYR A 82 -3.42 20.31 -15.68
N LEU A 83 -2.60 19.66 -14.86
CA LEU A 83 -1.59 18.70 -15.35
C LEU A 83 -2.19 17.42 -15.96
N ASN A 84 -3.42 17.07 -15.59
CA ASN A 84 -4.10 15.84 -16.00
C ASN A 84 -5.05 16.07 -17.20
N TYR A 85 -5.81 15.03 -17.54
CA TYR A 85 -6.93 15.08 -18.51
C TYR A 85 -6.50 15.45 -19.92
N CYS A 86 -5.27 15.07 -20.30
CA CYS A 86 -4.69 15.37 -21.61
C CYS A 86 -4.61 16.88 -21.93
N ALA A 87 -4.72 17.78 -20.94
CA ALA A 87 -4.84 19.22 -21.20
C ALA A 87 -3.67 19.78 -22.03
N ALA A 88 -2.45 19.27 -21.80
CA ALA A 88 -1.25 19.64 -22.57
C ALA A 88 -1.31 19.23 -24.06
N HIS A 89 -2.16 18.27 -24.40
CA HIS A 89 -2.29 17.69 -25.74
C HIS A 89 -3.58 18.08 -26.45
N GLU A 90 -4.38 18.96 -25.86
CA GLU A 90 -5.56 19.52 -26.50
C GLU A 90 -5.20 20.25 -27.79
N LYS A 91 -6.09 20.17 -28.78
CA LYS A 91 -5.81 20.74 -30.11
C LYS A 91 -5.52 22.24 -30.03
N TYR A 92 -6.28 23.00 -29.23
CA TYR A 92 -6.08 24.45 -29.10
C TYR A 92 -4.73 24.80 -28.45
N VAL A 93 -4.18 23.90 -27.61
CA VAL A 93 -2.86 24.07 -26.99
C VAL A 93 -1.78 23.93 -28.05
N TRP A 94 -1.85 22.89 -28.89
CA TRP A 94 -0.93 22.71 -30.00
C TRP A 94 -1.05 23.81 -31.05
N ASP A 95 -2.26 24.24 -31.41
CA ASP A 95 -2.48 25.33 -32.34
C ASP A 95 -1.84 26.64 -31.82
N ALA A 96 -2.00 26.96 -30.52
CA ALA A 96 -1.37 28.13 -29.91
C ALA A 96 0.16 28.02 -29.84
N LYS A 97 0.70 26.84 -29.48
CA LYS A 97 2.14 26.58 -29.43
C LYS A 97 2.80 26.73 -30.81
N GLN A 98 2.09 26.40 -31.89
CA GLN A 98 2.57 26.48 -33.27
C GLN A 98 2.38 27.86 -33.92
N GLU A 99 1.93 28.86 -33.18
CA GLU A 99 1.81 30.22 -33.68
C GLU A 99 3.17 30.74 -34.19
N PRO A 100 3.26 31.30 -35.41
CA PRO A 100 4.54 31.69 -36.00
C PRO A 100 5.36 32.62 -35.10
N GLY A 101 4.72 33.61 -34.47
CA GLY A 101 5.41 34.52 -33.56
C GLY A 101 5.99 33.82 -32.32
N VAL A 102 5.36 32.75 -31.84
CA VAL A 102 5.86 31.97 -30.69
C VAL A 102 7.10 31.21 -31.11
N LEU A 103 7.04 30.47 -32.22
CA LEU A 103 8.19 29.73 -32.75
C LEU A 103 9.35 30.67 -33.11
N ASP A 104 9.07 31.82 -33.75
CA ASP A 104 10.07 32.83 -34.11
C ASP A 104 10.80 33.39 -32.88
N ALA A 105 10.10 33.56 -31.76
CA ALA A 105 10.72 34.06 -30.53
C ALA A 105 11.74 33.07 -29.98
N PHE A 106 11.39 31.79 -29.87
CA PHE A 106 12.31 30.75 -29.41
C PHE A 106 13.43 30.47 -30.43
N ALA A 107 13.13 30.52 -31.73
CA ALA A 107 14.14 30.36 -32.77
C ALA A 107 15.19 31.48 -32.71
N LYS A 108 14.78 32.73 -32.41
CA LYS A 108 15.70 33.85 -32.19
C LYS A 108 16.55 33.71 -30.94
N ILE A 109 16.00 33.18 -29.84
CA ILE A 109 16.77 32.92 -28.61
C ILE A 109 17.88 31.91 -28.89
N TRP A 110 17.52 30.81 -29.55
CA TRP A 110 18.44 29.68 -29.73
C TRP A 110 19.27 29.72 -31.01
N GLY A 111 18.97 30.64 -31.93
CA GLY A 111 19.65 30.77 -33.22
C GLY A 111 19.38 29.60 -34.17
N THR A 112 18.26 28.89 -34.01
CA THR A 112 17.88 27.74 -34.85
C THR A 112 16.37 27.60 -34.96
N ASP A 113 15.89 27.21 -36.14
CA ASP A 113 14.49 26.88 -36.39
C ASP A 113 14.16 25.41 -36.03
N GLU A 114 15.19 24.59 -35.74
CA GLU A 114 15.02 23.18 -35.34
C GLU A 114 14.82 23.10 -33.82
N LEU A 115 13.57 23.19 -33.40
CA LEU A 115 13.17 23.23 -31.99
C LEU A 115 12.42 21.98 -31.55
N ILE A 116 12.58 21.60 -30.30
CA ILE A 116 11.78 20.58 -29.61
C ILE A 116 10.99 21.23 -28.47
N ALA A 117 9.70 20.92 -28.40
CA ALA A 117 8.75 21.51 -27.46
C ALA A 117 8.62 20.67 -26.17
N SER A 118 8.35 21.31 -25.05
CA SER A 118 7.85 20.65 -23.84
C SER A 118 6.33 20.39 -23.89
N TYR A 119 5.87 19.40 -23.12
CA TYR A 119 4.44 19.11 -22.92
C TYR A 119 3.94 19.74 -21.62
N ASP A 120 4.31 21.01 -21.38
CA ASP A 120 3.70 21.79 -20.30
C ASP A 120 2.20 21.95 -20.51
N THR A 121 1.51 22.11 -19.40
CA THR A 121 0.06 22.20 -19.36
C THR A 121 -0.49 23.64 -19.53
N VAL A 122 -1.77 23.81 -19.26
CA VAL A 122 -2.50 25.08 -19.20
C VAL A 122 -2.76 25.51 -17.76
N ASN A 123 -2.96 26.82 -17.55
CA ASN A 123 -3.41 27.34 -16.28
C ASN A 123 -4.68 28.19 -16.43
N ILE A 124 -5.71 27.81 -15.66
CA ILE A 124 -6.99 28.50 -15.50
C ILE A 124 -7.18 28.76 -14.01
N THR A 125 -6.81 29.96 -13.55
CA THR A 125 -6.96 30.36 -12.15
C THR A 125 -8.18 31.25 -11.99
N LEU A 126 -9.15 30.79 -11.19
CA LEU A 126 -10.36 31.54 -10.87
C LEU A 126 -10.11 32.62 -9.80
N PRO A 127 -10.92 33.69 -9.75
CA PRO A 127 -10.85 34.75 -8.74
C PRO A 127 -10.78 34.27 -7.28
N ASN A 128 -11.54 33.23 -6.92
CA ASN A 128 -11.58 32.69 -5.56
C ASN A 128 -10.57 31.57 -5.29
N ALA A 129 -9.59 31.34 -6.19
CA ALA A 129 -8.61 30.26 -6.05
C ALA A 129 -7.74 30.33 -4.78
N ALA A 130 -7.54 31.54 -4.24
CA ALA A 130 -6.85 31.73 -2.97
C ALA A 130 -7.63 31.13 -1.79
N GLU A 131 -8.96 31.28 -1.78
CA GLU A 131 -9.85 30.76 -0.74
C GLU A 131 -9.94 29.23 -0.78
N MET A 132 -9.77 28.62 -1.96
CA MET A 132 -9.71 27.17 -2.17
C MET A 132 -8.38 26.52 -1.72
N GLY A 133 -7.58 27.19 -0.88
CA GLY A 133 -6.30 26.65 -0.38
C GLY A 133 -5.06 27.07 -1.19
N GLY A 134 -5.12 28.20 -1.90
CA GLY A 134 -3.97 28.75 -2.61
C GLY A 134 -2.79 29.04 -1.66
N LYS A 135 -1.59 28.53 -1.97
CA LYS A 135 -0.39 28.72 -1.13
C LYS A 135 0.16 30.15 -1.24
N LYS A 136 0.87 30.58 -0.18
CA LYS A 136 1.66 31.82 -0.13
C LYS A 136 2.73 31.87 -1.25
N PRO A 137 3.24 33.07 -1.61
CA PRO A 137 4.38 33.22 -2.52
C PRO A 137 5.54 32.27 -2.19
N TRP A 138 6.16 31.69 -3.23
CA TRP A 138 7.19 30.66 -3.11
C TRP A 138 8.44 30.96 -3.95
N PRO A 139 9.13 32.08 -3.75
CA PRO A 139 10.23 32.47 -4.64
C PRO A 139 11.19 31.31 -4.92
N HIS A 140 11.38 30.96 -6.20
CA HIS A 140 12.20 29.82 -6.62
C HIS A 140 12.81 30.07 -8.01
N VAL A 141 13.74 29.19 -8.39
CA VAL A 141 14.29 29.01 -9.74
C VAL A 141 14.10 27.57 -10.18
N ASP A 142 14.06 27.36 -11.49
CA ASP A 142 13.84 26.05 -12.12
C ASP A 142 15.04 25.58 -12.95
N GLN A 143 16.24 26.04 -12.58
CA GLN A 143 17.49 25.52 -13.09
C GLN A 143 18.38 25.10 -11.91
N ALA A 144 18.94 23.88 -12.00
CA ALA A 144 19.87 23.39 -10.99
C ALA A 144 21.13 24.31 -10.89
N PRO A 145 21.62 24.62 -9.68
CA PRO A 145 22.81 25.44 -9.45
C PRO A 145 24.09 24.96 -10.17
N GLU A 146 24.17 23.67 -10.49
CA GLU A 146 25.31 23.04 -11.16
C GLU A 146 25.28 23.24 -12.69
N ARG A 147 24.16 23.73 -13.24
CA ARG A 147 24.03 24.06 -14.66
C ARG A 147 24.45 25.52 -14.87
N ASN A 148 25.69 25.72 -15.30
CA ASN A 148 26.25 27.04 -15.59
C ASN A 148 25.73 27.58 -16.93
N GLY A 149 25.34 28.84 -17.00
CA GLY A 149 24.78 29.46 -18.19
C GLY A 149 23.31 29.10 -18.43
N MET A 150 22.70 29.77 -19.42
CA MET A 150 21.30 29.59 -19.76
C MET A 150 21.07 28.26 -20.50
N HIS A 151 20.30 27.36 -19.89
CA HIS A 151 19.97 26.05 -20.49
C HIS A 151 18.50 25.90 -20.88
N CYS A 152 17.62 26.71 -20.31
CA CYS A 152 16.18 26.65 -20.58
C CYS A 152 15.54 28.03 -20.39
N VAL A 153 14.74 28.44 -21.37
CA VAL A 153 13.89 29.63 -21.29
C VAL A 153 12.46 29.16 -21.22
N GLN A 154 11.81 29.46 -20.12
CA GLN A 154 10.39 29.16 -19.93
C GLN A 154 9.55 30.25 -20.55
N GLY A 155 8.33 29.89 -20.94
CA GLY A 155 7.37 30.83 -21.48
C GLY A 155 5.94 30.46 -21.24
N PHE A 156 5.06 31.44 -21.38
CA PHE A 156 3.63 31.18 -21.57
C PHE A 156 3.00 32.20 -22.51
N ILE A 157 2.02 31.72 -23.27
CA ILE A 157 1.13 32.54 -24.09
C ILE A 157 0.03 33.04 -23.17
N ASN A 158 -0.08 34.35 -23.03
CA ASN A 158 -1.07 34.98 -22.17
C ASN A 158 -2.39 35.15 -22.93
N LEU A 159 -3.50 34.66 -22.36
CA LEU A 159 -4.81 34.69 -23.01
C LEU A 159 -5.81 35.63 -22.32
N SER A 160 -5.51 36.08 -21.10
CA SER A 160 -6.34 37.00 -20.29
C SER A 160 -5.65 38.34 -20.05
N GLU A 161 -6.39 39.40 -19.72
CA GLU A 161 -5.79 40.69 -19.34
C GLU A 161 -5.12 40.59 -17.96
N ALA A 162 -3.80 40.46 -17.92
CA ALA A 162 -3.03 40.33 -16.69
C ALA A 162 -2.49 41.70 -16.28
N GLY A 163 -3.23 42.45 -15.47
CA GLY A 163 -2.82 43.71 -14.89
C GLY A 163 -2.03 43.59 -13.58
N PRO A 164 -1.80 44.73 -12.90
CA PRO A 164 -0.99 44.78 -11.67
C PRO A 164 -1.60 44.03 -10.47
N LYS A 165 -2.94 43.90 -10.43
CA LYS A 165 -3.69 43.23 -9.35
C LYS A 165 -4.27 41.87 -9.75
N ASP A 166 -4.15 41.50 -11.01
CA ASP A 166 -4.62 40.21 -11.52
C ASP A 166 -3.58 39.11 -11.25
N GLY A 167 -4.03 37.86 -11.29
CA GLY A 167 -3.16 36.71 -11.11
C GLY A 167 -2.10 36.65 -12.21
N GLY A 168 -0.89 36.19 -11.88
CA GLY A 168 0.17 36.15 -12.88
C GLY A 168 1.55 35.82 -12.34
N LEU A 169 2.52 35.95 -13.22
CA LEU A 169 3.94 35.75 -12.90
C LEU A 169 4.51 36.97 -12.19
N VAL A 170 5.18 36.75 -11.07
CA VAL A 170 6.06 37.71 -10.42
C VAL A 170 7.49 37.23 -10.62
N VAL A 171 8.36 38.14 -11.01
CA VAL A 171 9.79 37.88 -11.24
C VAL A 171 10.63 38.84 -10.41
N MET A 172 11.86 38.45 -10.07
CA MET A 172 12.83 39.39 -9.52
C MET A 172 13.79 39.88 -10.61
N GLU A 173 13.42 40.99 -11.24
CA GLU A 173 14.16 41.62 -12.34
C GLU A 173 15.66 41.75 -12.01
N GLY A 174 16.50 41.22 -12.92
CA GLY A 174 17.95 41.21 -12.78
C GLY A 174 18.54 40.07 -11.94
N SER A 175 17.73 39.10 -11.48
CA SER A 175 18.23 37.97 -10.68
C SER A 175 18.98 36.92 -11.50
N ALA A 176 18.58 36.65 -12.75
CA ALA A 176 19.23 35.64 -13.60
C ALA A 176 20.74 35.87 -13.83
N PRO A 177 21.24 37.10 -14.13
CA PRO A 177 22.68 37.36 -14.23
C PRO A 177 23.47 37.11 -12.95
N LEU A 178 22.82 37.13 -11.78
CA LEU A 178 23.45 36.93 -10.48
C LEU A 178 23.35 35.47 -9.99
N PHE A 179 22.68 34.58 -10.72
CA PHE A 179 22.43 33.18 -10.34
C PHE A 179 23.71 32.44 -9.94
N GLU A 180 24.73 32.43 -10.80
CA GLU A 180 25.97 31.71 -10.54
C GLU A 180 26.75 32.31 -9.37
N LYS A 181 26.70 33.64 -9.24
CA LYS A 181 27.33 34.35 -8.13
C LYS A 181 26.66 34.00 -6.81
N PHE A 182 25.33 33.93 -6.78
CA PHE A 182 24.58 33.55 -5.59
C PHE A 182 24.95 32.13 -5.13
N PHE A 183 24.87 31.13 -6.01
CA PHE A 183 25.17 29.74 -5.62
C PHE A 183 26.65 29.47 -5.35
N LYS A 184 27.56 30.32 -5.84
CA LYS A 184 28.96 30.30 -5.45
C LYS A 184 29.18 30.83 -4.03
N GLU A 185 28.42 31.84 -3.59
CA GLU A 185 28.44 32.36 -2.23
C GLU A 185 27.66 31.45 -1.25
N PHE A 186 26.57 30.83 -1.72
CA PHE A 186 25.66 29.98 -0.95
C PHE A 186 25.45 28.62 -1.64
N PRO A 187 26.41 27.68 -1.53
CA PRO A 187 26.29 26.37 -2.16
C PRO A 187 25.15 25.54 -1.52
N PRO A 188 24.26 24.92 -2.33
CA PRO A 188 23.10 24.19 -1.84
C PRO A 188 23.47 22.84 -1.19
N ASP A 189 22.78 22.46 -0.09
CA ASP A 189 22.92 21.13 0.53
C ASP A 189 21.98 20.12 -0.16
N ARG A 190 22.54 19.26 -1.02
CA ARG A 190 21.81 18.22 -1.78
C ARG A 190 21.29 17.05 -0.93
N THR A 191 21.65 16.97 0.35
CA THR A 191 21.24 15.87 1.23
C THR A 191 19.91 16.11 1.96
N LYS A 192 19.30 17.30 1.78
CA LYS A 192 18.11 17.71 2.53
C LYS A 192 17.05 18.37 1.64
N GLY A 193 15.78 18.06 1.93
CA GLY A 193 14.64 18.83 1.43
C GLY A 193 14.33 18.67 -0.08
N PRO A 194 13.66 19.67 -0.69
CA PRO A 194 13.22 19.67 -2.09
C PRO A 194 14.36 19.61 -3.13
N LEU A 195 15.63 19.58 -2.70
CA LEU A 195 16.81 19.52 -3.56
C LEU A 195 17.28 18.09 -3.84
N ALA A 196 16.51 17.09 -3.38
CA ALA A 196 16.66 15.67 -3.69
C ALA A 196 16.48 15.40 -5.20
N ALA A 197 16.93 14.22 -5.66
CA ALA A 197 16.99 13.87 -7.08
C ALA A 197 15.68 14.07 -7.87
N LEU A 198 14.51 13.92 -7.23
CA LEU A 198 13.19 14.07 -7.86
C LEU A 198 12.89 15.52 -8.31
N HIS A 199 13.50 16.51 -7.68
CA HIS A 199 13.28 17.94 -7.93
C HIS A 199 14.61 18.65 -8.21
N TYR A 200 15.46 18.00 -8.99
CA TYR A 200 16.86 18.38 -9.18
C TYR A 200 17.07 19.85 -9.59
N ASP A 201 16.21 20.36 -10.49
CA ASP A 201 16.29 21.72 -11.04
C ASP A 201 15.52 22.77 -10.22
N PHE A 202 14.82 22.40 -9.14
CA PHE A 202 14.06 23.32 -8.32
C PHE A 202 14.87 23.80 -7.10
N TYR A 203 15.01 25.12 -6.92
CA TYR A 203 15.60 25.69 -5.70
C TYR A 203 14.67 26.76 -5.10
N PRO A 204 14.16 26.55 -3.85
CA PRO A 204 13.35 27.55 -3.15
C PRO A 204 14.22 28.56 -2.38
N PHE A 205 13.89 29.85 -2.48
CA PHE A 205 14.55 30.93 -1.75
C PHE A 205 13.87 31.25 -0.42
N GLN A 206 14.67 31.70 0.55
CA GLN A 206 14.22 32.27 1.82
C GLN A 206 14.26 33.81 1.78
N ASP A 207 13.61 34.47 2.74
CA ASP A 207 13.54 35.93 2.81
C ASP A 207 14.92 36.59 2.93
N GLU A 208 15.91 35.92 3.54
CA GLU A 208 17.30 36.38 3.60
C GLU A 208 17.96 36.41 2.21
N ASP A 209 17.66 35.43 1.36
CA ASP A 209 18.21 35.33 0.01
C ASP A 209 17.65 36.46 -0.86
N LEU A 210 16.36 36.79 -0.69
CA LEU A 210 15.72 37.92 -1.39
C LEU A 210 16.44 39.23 -1.08
N LYS A 211 16.78 39.48 0.20
CA LYS A 211 17.54 40.68 0.61
C LYS A 211 18.91 40.75 -0.04
N TRP A 212 19.57 39.61 -0.30
CA TRP A 212 20.86 39.57 -0.98
C TRP A 212 20.78 40.10 -2.41
N TYR A 213 19.71 39.74 -3.14
CA TYR A 213 19.44 40.22 -4.49
C TYR A 213 18.98 41.69 -4.48
N GLU A 214 18.13 42.10 -3.53
CA GLU A 214 17.68 43.50 -3.39
C GLU A 214 18.87 44.44 -3.14
N ALA A 215 19.81 44.04 -2.28
CA ALA A 215 21.04 44.78 -2.01
C ALA A 215 21.93 44.96 -3.25
N ARG A 216 21.71 44.18 -4.32
CA ARG A 216 22.42 44.22 -5.60
C ARG A 216 21.58 44.83 -6.73
N GLY A 217 20.47 45.49 -6.38
CA GLY A 217 19.65 46.26 -7.30
C GLY A 217 18.52 45.49 -7.99
N CYS A 218 18.33 44.20 -7.67
CA CYS A 218 17.22 43.42 -8.19
C CYS A 218 15.90 43.85 -7.56
N LYS A 219 14.80 43.79 -8.32
CA LYS A 219 13.48 44.26 -7.87
C LYS A 219 12.40 43.24 -8.18
N ILE A 220 11.47 43.05 -7.25
CA ILE A 220 10.29 42.22 -7.48
C ILE A 220 9.31 42.98 -8.37
N VAL A 221 8.93 42.38 -9.50
CA VAL A 221 8.04 42.96 -10.51
C VAL A 221 6.92 41.98 -10.82
N LYS A 222 5.67 42.44 -10.71
CA LYS A 222 4.50 41.74 -11.23
C LYS A 222 4.42 41.96 -12.73
N VAL A 223 4.61 40.89 -13.51
CA VAL A 223 4.56 40.96 -14.96
C VAL A 223 3.12 41.20 -15.41
N CYS A 224 2.95 42.25 -16.22
CA CYS A 224 1.67 42.62 -16.82
C CYS A 224 1.68 42.28 -18.32
N ALA A 225 0.62 41.67 -18.80
CA ALA A 225 0.52 41.16 -20.17
C ALA A 225 -0.92 41.24 -20.69
N GLU A 226 -1.07 41.45 -21.99
CA GLU A 226 -2.37 41.47 -22.68
C GLU A 226 -2.64 40.13 -23.39
N PRO A 227 -3.89 39.81 -23.74
CA PRO A 227 -4.20 38.63 -24.55
C PRO A 227 -3.42 38.66 -25.87
N GLY A 228 -2.61 37.63 -26.11
CA GLY A 228 -1.76 37.50 -27.29
C GLY A 228 -0.28 37.79 -27.03
N ASP A 229 0.07 38.32 -25.87
CA ASP A 229 1.47 38.51 -25.47
C ASP A 229 2.13 37.17 -25.12
N LEU A 230 3.42 37.05 -25.44
CA LEU A 230 4.28 35.93 -25.02
C LEU A 230 5.22 36.45 -23.92
N VAL A 231 5.12 35.85 -22.73
CA VAL A 231 6.04 36.14 -21.62
C VAL A 231 7.11 35.07 -21.60
N LEU A 232 8.38 35.48 -21.60
CA LEU A 232 9.54 34.59 -21.54
C LEU A 232 10.42 34.96 -20.35
N TRP A 233 10.97 33.96 -19.67
CA TRP A 233 11.95 34.16 -18.60
C TRP A 233 13.00 33.05 -18.59
N ASP A 234 14.23 33.41 -18.23
CA ASP A 234 15.32 32.47 -18.01
C ASP A 234 14.97 31.55 -16.82
N SER A 235 15.22 30.25 -16.90
CA SER A 235 14.95 29.33 -15.77
C SER A 235 15.79 29.64 -14.52
N ARG A 236 16.87 30.43 -14.68
CA ARG A 236 17.68 31.02 -13.59
C ARG A 236 17.06 32.25 -12.94
N GLN A 237 16.01 32.81 -13.53
CA GLN A 237 15.30 33.97 -13.01
C GLN A 237 14.46 33.57 -11.80
N MET A 238 14.64 34.24 -10.66
CA MET A 238 13.79 33.98 -9.50
C MET A 238 12.36 34.46 -9.79
N HIS A 239 11.40 33.59 -9.56
CA HIS A 239 10.01 33.86 -9.87
C HIS A 239 9.02 33.08 -8.99
N TYR A 240 7.75 33.48 -9.03
CA TYR A 240 6.61 32.78 -8.43
C TYR A 240 5.30 33.27 -9.04
N ALA A 241 4.20 32.60 -8.72
CA ALA A 241 2.87 33.03 -9.17
C ALA A 241 2.09 33.71 -8.03
N VAL A 242 1.24 34.67 -8.39
CA VAL A 242 0.27 35.29 -7.48
C VAL A 242 -1.16 35.05 -7.97
N TYR A 243 -2.09 34.95 -7.04
CA TYR A 243 -3.52 34.84 -7.32
C TYR A 243 -4.13 36.21 -7.62
N PRO A 244 -5.21 36.27 -8.41
CA PRO A 244 -5.92 37.53 -8.68
C PRO A 244 -6.56 38.11 -7.42
N GLU A 245 -6.47 39.43 -7.25
CA GLU A 245 -7.31 40.22 -6.32
C GLU A 245 -8.58 40.74 -7.01
N THR A 246 -8.70 40.50 -8.31
CA THR A 246 -9.78 40.99 -9.17
C THR A 246 -10.70 39.84 -9.58
N ASP A 247 -11.77 40.21 -10.28
CA ASP A 247 -12.77 39.29 -10.82
C ASP A 247 -12.35 38.57 -12.13
N LEU A 248 -11.09 38.73 -12.54
CA LEU A 248 -10.58 38.22 -13.80
C LEU A 248 -10.11 36.75 -13.67
N ILE A 249 -10.61 35.89 -14.56
CA ILE A 249 -10.11 34.53 -14.71
C ILE A 249 -8.79 34.58 -15.48
N ARG A 250 -7.70 34.17 -14.82
CA ARG A 250 -6.39 34.07 -15.45
C ARG A 250 -6.35 32.84 -16.35
N THR A 251 -5.92 33.03 -17.59
CA THR A 251 -5.84 31.98 -18.61
C THR A 251 -4.51 32.05 -19.34
N VAL A 252 -3.66 31.03 -19.21
CA VAL A 252 -2.36 30.94 -19.91
C VAL A 252 -2.08 29.53 -20.43
N ILE A 253 -1.31 29.45 -21.51
CA ILE A 253 -0.77 28.19 -22.06
C ILE A 253 0.74 28.22 -21.88
N TYR A 254 1.29 27.30 -21.09
CA TYR A 254 2.74 27.20 -20.91
C TYR A 254 3.40 26.64 -22.16
N THR A 255 4.58 27.16 -22.48
CA THR A 255 5.34 26.77 -23.66
C THR A 255 6.83 26.95 -23.42
N CYS A 256 7.61 25.94 -23.74
CA CYS A 256 9.06 25.99 -23.71
C CYS A 256 9.61 25.21 -24.91
N TYR A 257 10.68 25.74 -25.49
CA TYR A 257 11.39 25.12 -26.61
C TYR A 257 12.89 25.21 -26.38
N THR A 258 13.60 24.21 -26.85
CA THR A 258 15.07 24.21 -26.95
C THR A 258 15.49 23.63 -28.29
N PRO A 259 16.75 23.78 -28.73
CA PRO A 259 17.24 23.13 -29.94
C PRO A 259 16.99 21.62 -29.91
N ALA A 260 16.45 21.08 -31.00
CA ALA A 260 16.24 19.64 -31.15
C ALA A 260 17.56 18.86 -31.06
N ALA A 261 18.69 19.47 -31.45
CA ALA A 261 20.02 18.87 -31.35
C ALA A 261 20.49 18.58 -29.91
N TRP A 262 19.81 19.10 -28.88
CA TRP A 262 20.22 18.92 -27.48
C TRP A 262 19.64 17.66 -26.84
N ILE A 263 18.55 17.10 -27.37
CA ILE A 263 17.92 15.91 -26.78
C ILE A 263 18.72 14.66 -27.11
N SER A 264 18.93 13.80 -26.11
CA SER A 264 19.55 12.49 -26.31
C SER A 264 18.58 11.52 -27.01
N ALA A 265 19.08 10.48 -27.66
CA ALA A 265 18.21 9.45 -28.26
C ALA A 265 17.34 8.75 -27.21
N GLU A 266 17.87 8.57 -26.00
CA GLU A 266 17.15 7.98 -24.86
C GLU A 266 16.02 8.89 -24.38
N ASP A 267 16.30 10.18 -24.15
CA ASP A 267 15.29 11.14 -23.70
C ASP A 267 14.23 11.40 -24.76
N LEU A 268 14.60 11.35 -26.05
CA LEU A 268 13.64 11.44 -27.14
C LEU A 268 12.66 10.27 -27.13
N GLU A 269 13.13 9.06 -26.85
CA GLU A 269 12.26 7.88 -26.77
C GLU A 269 11.34 7.94 -25.54
N LYS A 270 11.85 8.36 -24.38
CA LYS A 270 11.04 8.64 -23.19
C LYS A 270 9.94 9.68 -23.49
N LYS A 271 10.29 10.75 -24.20
CA LYS A 271 9.34 11.79 -24.59
C LYS A 271 8.26 11.26 -25.53
N LYS A 272 8.60 10.42 -26.51
CA LYS A 272 7.62 9.74 -27.37
C LYS A 272 6.68 8.85 -26.55
N GLU A 273 7.21 8.10 -25.61
CA GLU A 273 6.40 7.23 -24.75
C GLU A 273 5.37 8.05 -23.95
N ILE A 274 5.79 9.15 -23.32
CA ILE A 274 4.91 10.07 -22.58
C ILE A 274 3.85 10.68 -23.51
N PHE A 275 4.24 11.07 -24.73
CA PHE A 275 3.30 11.55 -25.74
C PHE A 275 2.26 10.49 -26.12
N HIS A 276 2.67 9.24 -26.34
CA HIS A 276 1.76 8.14 -26.66
C HIS A 276 0.81 7.77 -25.51
N LYS A 277 1.20 8.09 -24.27
CA LYS A 277 0.34 7.99 -23.09
C LYS A 277 -0.51 9.23 -22.85
N TRP A 278 -0.43 10.26 -23.69
CA TRP A 278 -1.14 11.55 -23.54
C TRP A 278 -0.85 12.27 -22.21
N GLU A 279 0.38 12.16 -21.72
CA GLU A 279 0.81 12.71 -20.42
C GLU A 279 1.56 14.03 -20.59
N ALA A 280 1.47 14.90 -19.57
CA ALA A 280 2.22 16.16 -19.53
C ALA A 280 3.68 15.92 -19.08
N THR A 281 4.60 16.82 -19.45
CA THR A 281 6.00 16.80 -18.97
C THR A 281 6.29 17.98 -18.06
N THR A 282 7.48 17.98 -17.46
CA THR A 282 8.14 19.20 -16.97
C THR A 282 8.33 20.22 -18.10
N HIS A 283 8.76 21.44 -17.75
CA HIS A 283 9.06 22.50 -18.71
C HIS A 283 10.30 22.25 -19.56
N TRP A 284 11.13 21.28 -19.21
CA TRP A 284 12.36 20.97 -19.93
C TRP A 284 12.08 20.17 -21.21
N PRO A 285 12.43 20.69 -22.41
CA PRO A 285 12.10 19.97 -23.65
C PRO A 285 13.08 18.85 -24.01
N HIS A 286 14.35 18.92 -23.55
CA HIS A 286 15.46 18.09 -24.03
C HIS A 286 16.15 17.22 -22.95
N ILE A 287 15.86 17.43 -21.67
CA ILE A 287 16.45 16.69 -20.54
C ILE A 287 15.49 16.73 -19.35
N ASN A 288 15.73 15.94 -18.28
CA ASN A 288 14.89 15.91 -17.09
C ASN A 288 13.40 15.65 -17.43
N ILE A 289 13.18 14.75 -18.39
CA ILE A 289 11.86 14.43 -18.95
C ILE A 289 11.19 13.40 -18.05
N HIS A 290 10.20 13.87 -17.28
CA HIS A 290 9.37 13.03 -16.42
C HIS A 290 7.89 13.35 -16.65
N SER A 291 7.04 12.35 -16.46
CA SER A 291 5.59 12.52 -16.50
C SER A 291 5.14 13.36 -15.31
N HIS A 292 4.47 14.48 -15.58
CA HIS A 292 4.01 15.43 -14.56
C HIS A 292 2.47 15.43 -14.39
N GLY A 293 1.74 14.68 -15.21
CA GLY A 293 0.30 14.51 -15.09
C GLY A 293 -0.26 13.44 -16.04
N LYS A 294 -1.32 12.76 -15.61
CA LYS A 294 -1.89 11.57 -16.27
C LYS A 294 -3.00 11.96 -17.26
N HIS A 295 -3.13 11.21 -18.34
CA HIS A 295 -4.16 11.41 -19.36
C HIS A 295 -5.59 11.26 -18.82
N MET A 296 -5.79 10.47 -17.76
CA MET A 296 -7.09 10.25 -17.10
C MET A 296 -8.22 9.99 -18.11
N ILE A 297 -8.03 9.00 -19.00
CA ILE A 297 -9.07 8.50 -19.90
C ILE A 297 -9.65 7.26 -19.21
N ASP A 298 -10.86 7.38 -18.67
CA ASP A 298 -11.71 6.34 -18.07
C ASP A 298 -11.39 5.79 -16.66
N GLU A 299 -11.75 6.61 -15.65
CA GLU A 299 -12.27 6.18 -14.34
C GLU A 299 -13.58 6.93 -13.98
N GLY A 300 -14.56 7.00 -14.89
CA GLY A 300 -15.95 7.33 -14.51
C GLY A 300 -16.47 8.76 -14.74
N TYR A 301 -15.75 9.65 -15.44
CA TYR A 301 -16.34 10.89 -15.97
C TYR A 301 -16.66 10.74 -17.45
N CYS A 302 -17.90 11.00 -17.83
CA CYS A 302 -18.38 10.90 -19.20
C CYS A 302 -17.73 12.00 -20.07
N ILE A 303 -16.62 11.71 -20.76
CA ILE A 303 -16.24 12.53 -21.94
C ILE A 303 -17.00 11.97 -23.15
N ARG A 304 -18.28 12.31 -23.24
CA ARG A 304 -19.03 12.14 -24.49
C ARG A 304 -18.40 13.04 -25.56
N ARG A 305 -17.76 12.40 -26.53
CA ARG A 305 -17.33 12.93 -27.84
C ARG A 305 -16.16 13.93 -27.83
N TYR A 306 -14.92 13.43 -27.81
CA TYR A 306 -13.86 14.06 -28.60
C TYR A 306 -13.02 13.01 -29.32
N ARG A 307 -12.89 13.17 -30.64
CA ARG A 307 -11.86 12.53 -31.44
C ARG A 307 -10.53 13.13 -31.00
N CYS A 308 -9.76 12.45 -30.14
CA CYS A 308 -8.31 12.63 -30.15
C CYS A 308 -7.86 12.37 -31.59
N ILE A 309 -7.33 13.40 -32.27
CA ILE A 309 -6.91 13.26 -33.65
C ILE A 309 -5.70 12.34 -33.67
N GLY A 310 -5.90 11.13 -34.20
CA GLY A 310 -4.84 10.38 -34.84
C GLY A 310 -4.53 11.00 -36.20
N SER A 311 -3.53 11.90 -36.25
CA SER A 311 -2.66 12.15 -37.42
C SER A 311 -1.70 13.34 -37.17
N LEU A 312 -0.40 13.01 -37.01
CA LEU A 312 0.86 13.73 -37.28
C LEU A 312 1.04 15.23 -36.92
N TYR A 313 2.23 15.61 -36.41
CA TYR A 313 3.23 16.52 -37.03
C TYR A 313 4.34 16.85 -35.99
N PHE A 314 5.48 16.12 -36.05
CA PHE A 314 6.73 16.55 -35.42
C PHE A 314 7.29 17.73 -36.24
N LEU A 315 7.51 18.88 -35.61
CA LEU A 315 8.05 20.06 -36.29
C LEU A 315 9.50 19.81 -36.72
N ARG A 316 9.68 19.76 -38.06
CA ARG A 316 10.89 20.02 -38.86
C ARG A 316 12.25 19.55 -38.34
N SER A 317 12.36 18.28 -37.95
CA SER A 317 13.61 17.52 -38.05
C SER A 317 13.36 16.05 -38.44
N GLY A 318 13.46 15.76 -39.74
CA GLY A 318 14.03 14.51 -40.25
C GLY A 318 13.43 13.13 -39.90
N LEU A 319 12.13 12.96 -39.60
CA LEU A 319 11.53 11.63 -39.44
C LEU A 319 10.26 11.44 -40.29
N THR A 320 10.44 11.40 -41.61
CA THR A 320 9.51 10.74 -42.53
C THR A 320 9.78 9.23 -42.51
N LEU A 321 8.87 8.42 -41.96
CA LEU A 321 8.84 6.98 -42.21
C LEU A 321 8.45 6.74 -43.67
N THR A 322 9.46 6.70 -44.54
CA THR A 322 9.35 6.14 -45.89
C THR A 322 9.62 4.64 -45.79
N GLY A 323 8.68 3.80 -46.24
CA GLY A 323 8.89 2.35 -46.27
C GLY A 323 7.61 1.53 -46.19
N SER A 324 6.85 1.49 -47.28
CA SER A 324 5.74 0.55 -47.46
C SER A 324 6.27 -0.86 -47.74
N PRO A 325 5.66 -1.91 -47.19
CA PRO A 325 5.41 -3.14 -47.93
C PRO A 325 3.92 -3.28 -48.19
N ARG A 326 3.56 -3.25 -49.47
CA ARG A 326 2.25 -3.66 -49.99
C ARG A 326 1.90 -5.08 -49.54
N LEU A 327 0.68 -5.31 -49.10
CA LEU A 327 -0.13 -6.53 -49.32
C LEU A 327 -1.63 -6.15 -49.16
N PRO A 328 -2.58 -6.91 -49.74
CA PRO A 328 -3.47 -6.43 -50.79
C PRO A 328 -4.83 -5.92 -50.31
N ILE A 329 -5.39 -5.04 -51.14
CA ILE A 329 -6.77 -4.56 -51.07
C ILE A 329 -7.72 -5.75 -51.29
N GLY A 330 -8.48 -6.08 -50.25
CA GLY A 330 -9.66 -6.93 -50.35
C GLY A 330 -10.80 -6.25 -49.58
N HIS A 331 -11.78 -5.72 -50.31
CA HIS A 331 -13.07 -5.36 -49.74
C HIS A 331 -13.84 -6.64 -49.38
N PRO A 332 -14.43 -6.73 -48.18
CA PRO A 332 -15.70 -7.42 -48.03
C PRO A 332 -16.76 -6.47 -47.46
N LYS A 333 -17.71 -6.17 -48.34
CA LYS A 333 -19.16 -6.04 -48.13
C LYS A 333 -19.65 -5.61 -46.75
N THR A 334 -20.28 -4.44 -46.77
CA THR A 334 -21.40 -4.02 -45.93
C THR A 334 -22.29 -5.19 -45.50
N SER A 335 -22.38 -5.42 -44.19
CA SER A 335 -23.54 -6.06 -43.58
C SER A 335 -24.17 -5.05 -42.61
N THR A 336 -25.38 -4.64 -42.95
CA THR A 336 -26.28 -3.88 -42.10
C THR A 336 -26.66 -4.74 -40.91
N MET A 337 -26.29 -4.34 -39.69
CA MET A 337 -27.00 -4.75 -38.49
C MET A 337 -27.90 -3.62 -38.04
N GLU A 338 -29.21 -3.89 -38.12
CA GLU A 338 -30.27 -3.06 -37.59
C GLU A 338 -30.10 -2.86 -36.08
N ALA A 339 -30.35 -1.62 -35.65
CA ALA A 339 -30.49 -1.27 -34.26
C ALA A 339 -31.70 -2.01 -33.65
N LYS A 340 -31.45 -3.03 -32.83
CA LYS A 340 -32.45 -3.49 -31.86
C LYS A 340 -32.40 -2.56 -30.66
N GLY A 341 -33.50 -1.84 -30.47
CA GLY A 341 -33.71 -0.95 -29.35
C GLY A 341 -33.49 -1.65 -28.01
N THR A 342 -32.63 -1.05 -27.20
CA THR A 342 -32.59 -1.29 -25.76
C THR A 342 -33.52 -0.28 -25.11
N SER A 343 -34.63 -0.81 -24.63
CA SER A 343 -35.57 -0.21 -23.70
C SER A 343 -34.86 0.46 -22.52
N GLU A 344 -35.45 1.57 -22.09
CA GLU A 344 -35.32 2.24 -20.78
C GLU A 344 -34.84 1.29 -19.66
N LEU A 345 -33.54 1.34 -19.36
CA LEU A 345 -33.00 0.94 -18.06
C LEU A 345 -32.86 2.23 -17.25
N GLN A 346 -33.51 2.26 -16.09
CA GLN A 346 -33.83 3.45 -15.31
C GLN A 346 -32.58 4.24 -14.90
N ILE A 347 -32.63 5.56 -15.12
CA ILE A 347 -31.57 6.54 -14.85
C ILE A 347 -31.21 6.64 -13.34
N GLU A 348 -32.07 6.15 -12.45
CA GLU A 348 -31.83 6.11 -11.00
C GLU A 348 -30.72 5.11 -10.57
N ASP A 349 -30.46 4.06 -11.35
CA ASP A 349 -29.42 3.06 -11.02
C ASP A 349 -28.00 3.57 -11.29
N ILE A 350 -27.84 4.62 -12.11
CA ILE A 350 -26.54 5.16 -12.54
C ILE A 350 -26.04 6.24 -11.58
N GLU A 351 -26.91 7.12 -11.07
CA GLU A 351 -26.54 8.10 -10.03
C GLU A 351 -26.21 7.44 -8.68
N THR A 352 -26.89 6.35 -8.35
CA THR A 352 -26.62 5.56 -7.13
C THR A 352 -25.29 4.81 -7.24
N PHE A 353 -24.83 4.51 -8.46
CA PHE A 353 -23.56 3.83 -8.70
C PHE A 353 -22.35 4.79 -8.68
N ASN A 354 -22.47 5.97 -9.31
CA ASN A 354 -21.38 6.95 -9.36
C ASN A 354 -21.04 7.56 -7.98
N ASN A 355 -22.03 7.75 -7.11
CA ASN A 355 -21.79 8.19 -5.72
C ASN A 355 -21.06 7.16 -4.84
N LYS A 356 -21.03 5.88 -5.25
CA LYS A 356 -20.34 4.81 -4.53
C LYS A 356 -18.86 4.67 -4.89
N VAL A 357 -18.45 5.08 -6.09
CA VAL A 357 -17.08 4.93 -6.63
C VAL A 357 -16.14 6.03 -6.12
N TYR A 358 -16.59 7.28 -6.03
CA TYR A 358 -15.79 8.41 -5.47
C TYR A 358 -15.62 8.39 -3.94
N ASN A 359 -16.20 7.40 -3.26
CA ASN A 359 -16.02 7.14 -1.83
C ASN A 359 -15.25 5.82 -1.59
N GLN A 360 -14.29 5.48 -2.45
CA GLN A 360 -13.43 4.30 -2.22
C GLN A 360 -12.42 4.57 -1.10
N VAL A 361 -12.83 4.12 0.07
CA VAL A 361 -12.04 3.96 1.28
C VAL A 361 -10.93 2.92 0.97
N VAL A 362 -9.64 3.25 1.19
CA VAL A 362 -8.46 2.36 1.02
C VAL A 362 -8.80 0.92 1.44
N GLY A 363 -8.48 -0.05 0.58
CA GLY A 363 -8.87 -1.46 0.74
C GLY A 363 -10.02 -1.92 -0.18
N SER A 364 -10.73 -1.00 -0.83
CA SER A 364 -11.77 -1.33 -1.81
C SER A 364 -11.13 -1.53 -3.19
N THR A 365 -10.71 -2.75 -3.55
CA THR A 365 -10.00 -3.04 -4.82
C THR A 365 -10.92 -3.55 -5.92
N LYS A 366 -10.71 -3.11 -7.16
CA LYS A 366 -11.42 -3.63 -8.35
C LYS A 366 -10.75 -4.93 -8.81
N LEU A 367 -11.29 -6.07 -8.37
CA LEU A 367 -10.68 -7.39 -8.55
C LEU A 367 -10.83 -7.99 -9.97
N ILE A 368 -11.71 -7.45 -10.82
CA ILE A 368 -12.05 -8.01 -12.14
C ILE A 368 -12.22 -6.86 -13.13
N ASN A 369 -11.41 -6.83 -14.19
CA ASN A 369 -11.66 -6.03 -15.39
C ASN A 369 -11.80 -7.03 -16.55
N ASP A 370 -12.97 -7.06 -17.19
CA ASP A 370 -13.27 -7.81 -18.42
C ASP A 370 -12.64 -9.21 -18.55
N SER A 371 -12.85 -10.05 -17.53
CA SER A 371 -12.46 -11.48 -17.51
C SER A 371 -11.00 -11.81 -17.20
N GLU A 372 -10.13 -10.81 -16.99
CA GLU A 372 -8.74 -11.02 -16.53
C GLU A 372 -8.53 -10.58 -15.07
N VAL A 373 -7.74 -11.36 -14.32
CA VAL A 373 -7.40 -11.10 -12.91
C VAL A 373 -6.25 -10.11 -12.87
N VAL A 374 -6.46 -8.93 -12.28
CA VAL A 374 -5.40 -7.93 -12.06
C VAL A 374 -4.41 -8.47 -11.01
N LEU A 375 -3.13 -8.54 -11.36
CA LEU A 375 -2.07 -8.98 -10.46
C LEU A 375 -1.72 -7.86 -9.47
N VAL A 376 -2.08 -8.04 -8.20
CA VAL A 376 -1.75 -7.12 -7.11
C VAL A 376 -0.87 -7.84 -6.10
N PRO A 377 0.26 -7.28 -5.63
CA PRO A 377 0.95 -6.13 -6.19
C PRO A 377 1.42 -6.38 -7.63
N THR A 378 1.58 -5.31 -8.42
CA THR A 378 2.10 -5.41 -9.78
C THR A 378 3.50 -6.05 -9.76
N PRO A 379 3.78 -7.07 -10.58
CA PRO A 379 5.11 -7.68 -10.62
C PRO A 379 6.17 -6.66 -11.08
N SER A 380 7.29 -6.60 -10.35
CA SER A 380 8.46 -5.79 -10.74
C SER A 380 9.17 -6.42 -11.94
N ASN A 381 9.38 -5.63 -13.00
CA ASN A 381 10.23 -5.94 -14.14
C ASN A 381 11.63 -5.35 -13.90
N ASP A 382 12.49 -6.03 -13.15
CA ASP A 382 13.90 -5.64 -13.01
C ASP A 382 14.66 -5.88 -14.34
N PRO A 383 15.16 -4.83 -15.02
CA PRO A 383 15.89 -4.96 -16.29
C PRO A 383 17.27 -5.62 -16.16
N ASN A 384 17.80 -5.79 -14.94
CA ASN A 384 19.19 -6.21 -14.71
C ASN A 384 19.39 -7.73 -14.52
N GLY A 385 18.37 -8.55 -14.73
CA GLY A 385 18.49 -10.00 -14.58
C GLY A 385 18.72 -10.48 -13.13
N LYS A 386 18.51 -9.62 -12.12
CA LYS A 386 18.55 -9.95 -10.68
C LYS A 386 17.16 -10.22 -10.08
N GLY A 387 16.15 -10.43 -10.93
CA GLY A 387 14.76 -10.68 -10.55
C GLY A 387 14.50 -11.91 -9.65
N PHE A 388 15.49 -12.79 -9.45
CA PHE A 388 15.41 -13.96 -8.55
C PHE A 388 15.47 -13.62 -7.04
N ASN A 389 15.75 -12.35 -6.68
CA ASN A 389 15.73 -11.87 -5.30
C ASN A 389 14.43 -11.17 -4.92
N TYR A 390 13.48 -11.05 -5.85
CA TYR A 390 12.15 -10.50 -5.56
C TYR A 390 11.27 -11.63 -4.97
N PRO A 391 10.71 -11.48 -3.74
CA PRO A 391 9.95 -12.54 -3.07
C PRO A 391 8.79 -13.11 -3.91
N LEU A 392 8.15 -12.27 -4.73
CA LEU A 392 7.06 -12.67 -5.62
C LEU A 392 7.53 -13.40 -6.89
N ASN A 393 8.78 -13.22 -7.32
CA ASN A 393 9.34 -13.85 -8.53
C ASN A 393 10.09 -15.16 -8.23
N LEU A 394 10.03 -15.65 -6.98
CA LEU A 394 10.63 -16.94 -6.62
C LEU A 394 10.04 -18.08 -7.47
N PRO A 395 10.86 -19.08 -7.88
CA PRO A 395 10.35 -20.27 -8.53
C PRO A 395 9.24 -20.93 -7.70
N VAL A 396 8.19 -21.41 -8.37
CA VAL A 396 7.01 -21.99 -7.70
C VAL A 396 7.40 -23.08 -6.68
N TRP A 397 8.36 -23.93 -7.03
CA TRP A 397 8.86 -24.97 -6.11
C TRP A 397 9.50 -24.38 -4.84
N GLN A 398 10.23 -23.26 -4.93
CA GLN A 398 10.82 -22.57 -3.76
C GLN A 398 9.72 -22.01 -2.85
N LYS A 399 8.66 -21.43 -3.43
CA LYS A 399 7.52 -20.91 -2.65
C LYS A 399 6.85 -22.01 -1.83
N TYR A 400 6.60 -23.17 -2.43
CA TYR A 400 6.00 -24.31 -1.73
C TYR A 400 6.94 -24.96 -0.70
N VAL A 401 8.25 -24.99 -0.95
CA VAL A 401 9.23 -25.45 0.05
C VAL A 401 9.26 -24.51 1.26
N ILE A 402 9.26 -23.19 1.04
CA ILE A 402 9.19 -22.20 2.12
C ILE A 402 7.88 -22.36 2.89
N LEU A 403 6.73 -22.46 2.20
CA LEU A 403 5.42 -22.69 2.80
C LEU A 403 5.42 -23.95 3.70
N PHE A 404 6.03 -25.03 3.22
CA PHE A 404 6.13 -26.28 3.98
C PHE A 404 6.98 -26.13 5.24
N ILE A 405 8.18 -25.54 5.14
CA ILE A 405 9.10 -25.38 6.26
C ILE A 405 8.52 -24.44 7.32
N VAL A 406 7.97 -23.31 6.88
CA VAL A 406 7.33 -22.31 7.74
C VAL A 406 6.09 -22.90 8.43
N GLY A 407 5.29 -23.71 7.72
CA GLY A 407 4.18 -24.46 8.31
C GLY A 407 4.62 -25.56 9.27
N ALA A 408 5.73 -26.25 9.00
CA ALA A 408 6.30 -27.24 9.92
C ALA A 408 6.80 -26.60 11.22
N PHE A 409 7.43 -25.42 11.14
CA PHE A 409 7.81 -24.63 12.33
C PHE A 409 6.58 -24.18 13.13
N ALA A 410 5.52 -23.72 12.46
CA ALA A 410 4.27 -23.37 13.13
C ALA A 410 3.60 -24.58 13.79
N ALA A 411 3.66 -25.75 13.14
CA ALA A 411 3.11 -27.00 13.67
C ALA A 411 3.86 -27.48 14.92
N THR A 412 5.19 -27.47 14.89
CA THR A 412 6.02 -27.85 16.04
C THR A 412 5.92 -26.82 17.17
N GLY A 413 5.90 -25.53 16.87
CA GLY A 413 5.69 -24.47 17.84
C GLY A 413 4.40 -24.65 18.62
N ASN A 414 3.28 -24.85 17.93
CA ASN A 414 1.98 -25.07 18.56
C ASN A 414 1.86 -26.40 19.32
N LEU A 415 2.50 -27.45 18.82
CA LEU A 415 2.58 -28.71 19.56
C LEU A 415 3.31 -28.51 20.90
N MET A 416 4.43 -27.80 20.89
CA MET A 416 5.24 -27.61 22.08
C MET A 416 4.51 -26.80 23.16
N THR A 417 3.69 -25.84 22.76
CA THR A 417 2.94 -24.98 23.67
C THR A 417 1.65 -25.63 24.16
N SER A 418 0.86 -26.27 23.30
CA SER A 418 -0.48 -26.79 23.64
C SER A 418 -0.60 -28.32 23.73
N GLY A 419 0.37 -29.08 23.21
CA GLY A 419 0.30 -30.54 23.11
C GLY A 419 0.41 -31.30 24.45
N MET A 420 0.88 -30.65 25.51
CA MET A 420 1.00 -31.26 26.84
C MET A 420 -0.36 -31.58 27.48
N SER A 421 -1.43 -30.88 27.09
CA SER A 421 -2.79 -31.08 27.63
C SER A 421 -3.23 -32.55 27.61
N ALA A 422 -2.86 -33.30 26.57
CA ALA A 422 -3.26 -34.70 26.40
C ALA A 422 -2.62 -35.67 27.42
N PHE A 423 -1.47 -35.32 28.00
CA PHE A 423 -0.73 -36.17 28.95
C PHE A 423 -0.35 -35.45 30.25
N LEU A 424 -0.94 -34.28 30.51
CA LEU A 424 -0.73 -33.50 31.75
C LEU A 424 -0.90 -34.34 33.04
N PRO A 425 -1.88 -35.26 33.15
CA PRO A 425 -1.99 -36.11 34.34
C PRO A 425 -0.74 -36.93 34.63
N ALA A 426 -0.04 -37.42 33.60
CA ALA A 426 1.21 -38.18 33.75
C ALA A 426 2.37 -37.29 34.21
N VAL A 427 2.45 -36.06 33.70
CA VAL A 427 3.44 -35.07 34.15
C VAL A 427 3.18 -34.70 35.61
N ARG A 428 1.91 -34.46 35.97
CA ARG A 428 1.49 -34.12 37.33
C ARG A 428 1.83 -35.21 38.35
N ALA A 429 1.66 -36.49 37.97
CA ALA A 429 2.07 -37.61 38.81
C ALA A 429 3.60 -37.61 39.07
N SER A 430 4.42 -37.21 38.11
CA SER A 430 5.89 -37.17 38.27
C SER A 430 6.40 -36.05 39.19
N TYR A 431 5.57 -35.04 39.48
CA TYR A 431 5.86 -33.94 40.40
C TYR A 431 5.03 -34.03 41.69
N ASN A 432 4.72 -35.24 42.16
CA ASN A 432 3.96 -35.49 43.40
C ASN A 432 2.59 -34.80 43.47
N GLY A 433 1.96 -34.52 42.33
CA GLY A 433 0.62 -33.93 42.28
C GLY A 433 0.56 -32.41 42.47
N ASP A 434 1.70 -31.71 42.51
CA ASP A 434 1.79 -30.25 42.73
C ASP A 434 0.80 -29.49 41.82
N PRO A 435 -0.14 -28.69 42.39
CA PRO A 435 -1.07 -27.88 41.61
C PRO A 435 -0.39 -26.91 40.62
N LYS A 436 0.85 -26.48 40.88
CA LYS A 436 1.65 -25.65 39.96
C LYS A 436 1.94 -26.34 38.63
N THR A 437 1.74 -27.64 38.51
CA THR A 437 1.87 -28.34 37.21
C THR A 437 0.89 -27.81 36.15
N ASN A 438 -0.20 -27.16 36.56
CA ASN A 438 -1.10 -26.45 35.63
C ASN A 438 -0.43 -25.23 34.97
N ASP A 439 0.57 -24.62 35.62
CA ASP A 439 1.33 -23.48 35.06
C ASP A 439 2.08 -23.86 33.78
N LEU A 440 2.43 -25.15 33.62
CA LEU A 440 3.06 -25.69 32.40
C LEU A 440 2.17 -25.57 31.15
N ILE A 441 0.85 -25.39 31.29
CA ILE A 441 -0.07 -25.26 30.14
C ILE A 441 -0.68 -23.87 30.02
N THR A 442 -0.68 -23.05 31.09
CA THR A 442 -1.28 -21.71 31.07
C THR A 442 -0.27 -20.63 30.66
N TRP A 443 0.89 -20.53 31.32
CA TRP A 443 1.92 -19.51 31.04
C TRP A 443 2.45 -19.50 29.59
N PRO A 444 2.58 -20.65 28.89
CA PRO A 444 2.96 -20.66 27.48
C PRO A 444 2.17 -19.69 26.59
N ALA A 445 0.85 -19.57 26.78
CA ALA A 445 0.01 -18.68 25.98
C ALA A 445 0.37 -17.20 26.17
N PHE A 446 0.71 -16.80 27.40
CA PHE A 446 1.16 -15.44 27.73
C PHE A 446 2.50 -15.13 27.06
N PHE A 447 3.46 -16.04 27.19
CA PHE A 447 4.80 -15.88 26.61
C PHE A 447 4.83 -15.96 25.08
N MET A 448 3.92 -16.71 24.44
CA MET A 448 3.69 -16.62 23.00
C MET A 448 3.25 -15.21 22.58
N GLY A 449 2.41 -14.55 23.38
CA GLY A 449 2.00 -13.18 23.13
C GLY A 449 3.16 -12.18 23.19
N ILE A 450 4.04 -12.33 24.19
CA ILE A 450 5.29 -11.55 24.33
C ILE A 450 6.22 -11.80 23.13
N GLY A 451 6.39 -13.07 22.74
CA GLY A 451 7.22 -13.46 21.59
C GLY A 451 6.84 -12.71 20.33
N ASN A 452 5.54 -12.59 20.04
CA ASN A 452 5.04 -11.81 18.90
C ASN A 452 5.33 -10.30 19.03
N LEU A 453 5.12 -9.70 20.21
CA LEU A 453 5.37 -8.27 20.43
C LEU A 453 6.85 -7.90 20.26
N ILE A 454 7.76 -8.82 20.56
CA ILE A 454 9.20 -8.59 20.41
C ILE A 454 9.65 -8.88 18.98
N ALA A 455 9.28 -10.05 18.45
CA ALA A 455 9.82 -10.54 17.19
C ALA A 455 9.40 -9.70 15.98
N ILE A 456 8.14 -9.26 15.91
CA ILE A 456 7.67 -8.58 14.71
C ILE A 456 8.28 -7.17 14.56
N PRO A 457 8.29 -6.28 15.58
CA PRO A 457 8.99 -5.01 15.47
C PRO A 457 10.49 -5.19 15.19
N LEU A 458 11.14 -6.20 15.78
CA LEU A 458 12.54 -6.51 15.45
C LEU A 458 12.71 -6.96 13.99
N SER A 459 11.74 -7.69 13.43
CA SER A 459 11.79 -8.11 12.03
C SER A 459 11.69 -6.93 11.05
N TYR A 460 11.11 -5.80 11.47
CA TYR A 460 11.11 -4.57 10.69
C TYR A 460 12.50 -3.93 10.60
N ALA A 461 13.29 -3.93 11.69
CA ALA A 461 14.65 -3.38 11.65
C ALA A 461 15.68 -4.34 11.06
N ILE A 462 15.60 -5.63 11.41
CA ILE A 462 16.66 -6.62 11.14
C ILE A 462 16.36 -7.47 9.89
N GLY A 463 15.08 -7.68 9.54
CA GLY A 463 14.64 -8.59 8.47
C GLY A 463 13.81 -9.77 8.99
N ARG A 464 13.06 -10.45 8.10
CA ARG A 464 12.21 -11.58 8.49
C ARG A 464 13.02 -12.83 8.78
N ARG A 465 14.05 -13.11 7.97
CA ARG A 465 14.82 -14.35 8.04
C ARG A 465 15.65 -14.46 9.33
N PRO A 466 16.41 -13.44 9.79
CA PRO A 466 17.22 -13.56 11.00
C PRO A 466 16.39 -13.84 12.25
N ILE A 467 15.24 -13.17 12.39
CA ILE A 467 14.32 -13.35 13.51
C ILE A 467 13.66 -14.73 13.48
N TYR A 468 13.24 -15.18 12.30
CA TYR A 468 12.68 -16.52 12.11
C TYR A 468 13.69 -17.62 12.46
N LEU A 469 14.93 -17.52 11.95
CA LEU A 469 15.98 -18.49 12.23
C LEU A 469 16.35 -18.54 13.72
N PHE A 470 16.52 -17.37 14.36
CA PHE A 470 16.77 -17.27 15.79
C PHE A 470 15.68 -17.96 16.60
N SER A 471 14.41 -17.71 16.26
CA SER A 471 13.26 -18.31 16.95
C SER A 471 13.20 -19.83 16.74
N SER A 472 13.50 -20.33 15.54
CA SER A 472 13.54 -21.77 15.27
C SER A 472 14.61 -22.51 16.09
N ILE A 473 15.79 -21.90 16.25
CA ILE A 473 16.89 -22.45 17.05
C ILE A 473 16.53 -22.37 18.55
N LEU A 474 15.96 -21.24 18.98
CA LEU A 474 15.55 -21.05 20.38
C LEU A 474 14.45 -22.04 20.80
N LEU A 475 13.52 -22.38 19.89
CA LEU A 475 12.51 -23.40 20.13
C LEU A 475 13.16 -24.78 20.36
N ALA A 476 14.10 -25.19 19.50
CA ALA A 476 14.81 -26.46 19.64
C ALA A 476 15.63 -26.52 20.95
N PHE A 477 16.30 -25.41 21.30
CA PHE A 477 17.02 -25.28 22.57
C PHE A 477 16.07 -25.38 23.78
N GLY A 478 14.92 -24.70 23.74
CA GLY A 478 13.91 -24.77 24.80
C GLY A 478 13.36 -26.18 25.01
N CYS A 479 13.20 -26.96 23.93
CA CYS A 479 12.83 -28.38 24.02
C CYS A 479 13.89 -29.19 24.79
N LEU A 480 15.18 -29.00 24.45
CA LEU A 480 16.29 -29.69 25.11
C LEU A 480 16.40 -29.31 26.59
N TRP A 481 16.19 -28.04 26.93
CA TRP A 481 16.13 -27.58 28.31
C TRP A 481 14.99 -28.29 29.06
N CYS A 482 13.76 -28.27 28.53
CA CYS A 482 12.62 -28.94 29.18
C CYS A 482 12.87 -30.44 29.38
N ALA A 483 13.47 -31.13 28.40
CA ALA A 483 13.82 -32.54 28.50
C ALA A 483 14.80 -32.85 29.65
N LYS A 484 15.72 -31.92 29.93
CA LYS A 484 16.77 -32.05 30.97
C LYS A 484 16.40 -31.40 32.30
N SER A 485 15.24 -30.76 32.39
CA SER A 485 14.80 -30.11 33.64
C SER A 485 14.58 -31.14 34.75
N GLU A 486 15.12 -30.88 35.94
CA GLU A 486 14.97 -31.74 37.12
C GLU A 486 13.98 -31.17 38.15
N SER A 487 13.72 -29.86 38.12
CA SER A 487 12.76 -29.18 39.00
C SER A 487 11.56 -28.63 38.22
N LEU A 488 10.41 -28.50 38.90
CA LEU A 488 9.19 -27.94 38.31
C LEU A 488 9.40 -26.49 37.86
N GLU A 489 10.06 -25.66 38.67
CA GLU A 489 10.36 -24.26 38.35
C GLU A 489 11.27 -24.14 37.11
N SER A 490 12.28 -25.01 36.98
CA SER A 490 13.14 -25.03 35.78
C SER A 490 12.38 -25.50 34.54
N HIS A 491 11.44 -26.44 34.71
CA HIS A 491 10.59 -26.91 33.63
C HIS A 491 9.64 -25.80 33.14
N ILE A 492 9.02 -25.04 34.05
CA ILE A 492 8.19 -23.88 33.71
C ILE A 492 9.01 -22.84 32.96
N ALA A 493 10.17 -22.43 33.49
CA ALA A 493 11.04 -21.45 32.83
C ALA A 493 11.49 -21.89 31.43
N GLY A 494 11.83 -23.18 31.25
CA GLY A 494 12.17 -23.74 29.95
C GLY A 494 11.00 -23.67 28.95
N ARG A 495 9.78 -23.95 29.41
CA ARG A 495 8.56 -23.85 28.60
C ARG A 495 8.20 -22.40 28.28
N ASP A 496 8.44 -21.46 29.19
CA ASP A 496 8.19 -20.05 28.92
C ASP A 496 9.13 -19.53 27.83
N LEU A 497 10.42 -19.86 27.92
CA LEU A 497 11.40 -19.49 26.89
C LEU A 497 11.08 -20.12 25.53
N MET A 498 10.73 -21.40 25.50
CA MET A 498 10.34 -22.06 24.26
C MET A 498 9.06 -21.45 23.67
N SER A 499 8.15 -20.95 24.52
CA SER A 499 6.89 -20.32 24.11
C SER A 499 7.08 -18.93 23.53
N ILE A 500 8.07 -18.15 24.01
CA ILE A 500 8.50 -16.91 23.36
C ILE A 500 8.91 -17.20 21.90
N ALA A 501 9.70 -18.26 21.70
CA ALA A 501 10.15 -18.67 20.37
C ALA A 501 8.97 -19.16 19.50
N ALA A 502 8.10 -20.02 20.05
CA ALA A 502 6.92 -20.50 19.36
C ALA A 502 5.95 -19.37 18.99
N GLY A 503 5.81 -18.35 19.84
CA GLY A 503 4.94 -17.20 19.59
C GLY A 503 5.16 -16.56 18.23
N THR A 504 6.43 -16.44 17.83
CA THR A 504 6.82 -15.84 16.54
C THR A 504 6.18 -16.51 15.33
N CYS A 505 5.83 -17.80 15.42
CA CYS A 505 5.23 -18.51 14.29
C CYS A 505 3.83 -17.97 13.94
N GLU A 506 3.09 -17.42 14.91
CA GLU A 506 1.69 -17.03 14.72
C GLU A 506 1.53 -15.77 13.87
N ALA A 507 2.45 -14.80 13.96
CA ALA A 507 2.41 -13.59 13.15
C ALA A 507 3.47 -13.60 12.02
N LEU A 508 4.70 -14.05 12.29
CA LEU A 508 5.80 -13.94 11.33
C LEU A 508 5.62 -14.89 10.15
N CYS A 509 5.11 -16.11 10.39
CA CYS A 509 4.93 -17.11 9.33
C CYS A 509 3.86 -16.68 8.31
N PRO A 510 2.66 -16.22 8.71
CA PRO A 510 1.71 -15.62 7.77
C PRO A 510 2.27 -14.43 7.00
N ILE A 511 3.06 -13.55 7.63
CA ILE A 511 3.70 -12.41 6.95
C ILE A 511 4.63 -12.90 5.84
N ILE A 512 5.52 -13.87 6.15
CA ILE A 512 6.42 -14.47 5.16
C ILE A 512 5.64 -15.08 3.99
N VAL A 513 4.55 -15.80 4.27
CA VAL A 513 3.69 -16.41 3.23
C VAL A 513 3.02 -15.33 2.37
N GLN A 514 2.55 -14.23 2.94
CA GLN A 514 1.92 -13.13 2.20
C GLN A 514 2.91 -12.36 1.32
N GLU A 515 4.17 -12.27 1.73
CA GLU A 515 5.22 -11.57 0.98
C GLU A 515 5.64 -12.31 -0.30
N ILE A 516 5.47 -13.64 -0.37
CA ILE A 516 5.90 -14.49 -1.51
C ILE A 516 4.78 -14.85 -2.52
N PHE A 517 3.50 -14.69 -2.15
CA PHE A 517 2.34 -14.98 -3.02
C PHE A 517 1.60 -13.70 -3.45
N PHE A 518 1.07 -13.70 -4.68
CA PHE A 518 0.25 -12.59 -5.22
C PHE A 518 -1.11 -12.52 -4.53
N LEU A 519 -1.75 -11.34 -4.45
CA LEU A 519 -3.01 -11.08 -3.72
C LEU A 519 -4.13 -12.08 -4.06
N HIS A 520 -4.31 -12.40 -5.34
CA HIS A 520 -5.32 -13.36 -5.78
C HIS A 520 -5.01 -14.83 -5.38
N GLU A 521 -3.76 -15.14 -5.05
CA GLU A 521 -3.31 -16.44 -4.52
C GLU A 521 -3.17 -16.45 -2.99
N ARG A 522 -3.04 -15.27 -2.36
CA ARG A 522 -2.78 -15.13 -0.92
C ARG A 522 -3.81 -15.84 -0.05
N GLY A 523 -5.10 -15.70 -0.36
CA GLY A 523 -6.15 -16.38 0.39
C GLY A 523 -5.96 -17.90 0.41
N LYS A 524 -5.61 -18.49 -0.75
CA LYS A 524 -5.29 -19.92 -0.86
C LYS A 524 -4.01 -20.29 -0.12
N ALA A 525 -2.98 -19.47 -0.21
CA ALA A 525 -1.69 -19.71 0.44
C ALA A 525 -1.79 -19.67 1.97
N VAL A 526 -2.49 -18.67 2.53
CA VAL A 526 -2.74 -18.56 3.97
C VAL A 526 -3.61 -19.71 4.46
N ALA A 527 -4.64 -20.11 3.70
CA ALA A 527 -5.45 -21.27 4.02
C ALA A 527 -4.64 -22.59 3.97
N ALA A 528 -3.75 -22.74 2.99
CA ALA A 528 -2.86 -23.90 2.89
C ALA A 528 -1.84 -23.95 4.03
N PHE A 529 -1.26 -22.80 4.42
CA PHE A 529 -0.41 -22.68 5.59
C PHE A 529 -1.15 -23.12 6.86
N SER A 530 -2.35 -22.58 7.09
CA SER A 530 -3.17 -22.92 8.25
C SER A 530 -3.55 -24.42 8.26
N ALA A 531 -3.92 -24.98 7.11
CA ALA A 531 -4.23 -26.40 7.00
C ALA A 531 -3.00 -27.28 7.30
N LEU A 532 -1.83 -26.94 6.75
CA LEU A 532 -0.59 -27.66 7.00
C LEU A 532 -0.21 -27.61 8.48
N GLN A 533 -0.30 -26.43 9.09
CA GLN A 533 -0.07 -26.22 10.52
C GLN A 533 -1.01 -27.10 11.36
N THR A 534 -2.32 -27.05 11.09
CA THR A 534 -3.31 -27.81 11.85
C THR A 534 -3.13 -29.32 11.69
N VAL A 535 -2.95 -29.83 10.46
CA VAL A 535 -2.71 -31.27 10.24
C VAL A 535 -1.42 -31.71 10.93
N GLY A 536 -0.35 -30.92 10.81
CA GLY A 536 0.92 -31.18 11.46
C GLY A 536 0.78 -31.24 12.98
N THR A 537 0.19 -30.22 13.60
CA THR A 537 -0.02 -30.19 15.05
C THR A 537 -0.91 -31.34 15.50
N ALA A 538 -2.04 -31.61 14.82
CA ALA A 538 -2.95 -32.70 15.19
C ALA A 538 -2.27 -34.08 15.12
N ALA A 539 -1.54 -34.36 14.04
CA ALA A 539 -0.81 -35.62 13.87
C ALA A 539 0.22 -35.84 15.00
N LEU A 540 0.92 -34.78 15.38
CA LEU A 540 1.92 -34.85 16.45
C LEU A 540 1.27 -34.93 17.85
N ILE A 541 0.12 -34.29 18.07
CA ILE A 541 -0.66 -34.44 19.32
C ILE A 541 -1.17 -35.87 19.47
N ILE A 542 -1.67 -36.50 18.39
CA ILE A 542 -2.13 -37.90 18.43
C ILE A 542 -0.99 -38.83 18.86
N ALA A 543 0.23 -38.60 18.39
CA ALA A 543 1.41 -39.38 18.79
C ALA A 543 1.86 -39.11 20.25
N SER A 544 1.44 -38.00 20.86
CA SER A 544 2.00 -37.51 22.12
C SER A 544 1.70 -38.41 23.33
N PRO A 545 0.45 -38.87 23.58
CA PRO A 545 0.17 -39.80 24.68
C PRO A 545 0.91 -41.13 24.56
N TYR A 546 1.09 -41.67 23.34
CA TYR A 546 1.82 -42.91 23.13
C TYR A 546 3.29 -42.80 23.52
N ILE A 547 3.94 -41.70 23.13
CA ILE A 547 5.34 -41.43 23.51
C ILE A 547 5.45 -41.18 25.02
N ALA A 548 4.52 -40.41 25.59
CA ALA A 548 4.57 -40.01 26.99
C ALA A 548 4.24 -41.15 27.97
N SER A 549 3.41 -42.11 27.56
CA SER A 549 2.98 -43.26 28.36
C SER A 549 3.87 -44.50 28.21
N ASP A 550 4.75 -44.52 27.21
CA ASP A 550 5.66 -45.64 26.97
C ASP A 550 6.64 -45.82 28.15
N SER A 551 6.79 -47.06 28.60
CA SER A 551 7.59 -47.41 29.78
C SER A 551 9.10 -47.23 29.60
N HIS A 552 9.59 -47.16 28.36
CA HIS A 552 11.01 -46.96 28.04
C HIS A 552 11.34 -45.49 27.71
N LEU A 553 10.40 -44.74 27.13
CA LEU A 553 10.58 -43.34 26.74
C LEU A 553 10.09 -42.35 27.82
N GLY A 554 8.84 -42.46 28.24
CA GLY A 554 8.20 -41.48 29.13
C GLY A 554 8.11 -40.05 28.57
N TRP A 555 7.49 -39.15 29.33
CA TRP A 555 7.19 -37.78 28.89
C TRP A 555 8.42 -36.90 28.63
N ARG A 556 9.60 -37.21 29.20
CA ARG A 556 10.83 -36.43 28.91
C ARG A 556 11.34 -36.65 27.49
N TRP A 557 11.18 -37.86 26.96
CA TRP A 557 11.55 -38.17 25.58
C TRP A 557 10.59 -37.55 24.55
N TRP A 558 9.37 -37.18 24.95
CA TRP A 558 8.48 -36.35 24.13
C TRP A 558 9.17 -35.04 23.71
N TYR A 559 9.80 -34.34 24.66
CA TYR A 559 10.61 -33.16 24.37
C TYR A 559 11.85 -33.47 23.53
N GLY A 560 12.49 -34.61 23.78
CA GLY A 560 13.66 -35.04 23.00
C GLY A 560 13.33 -35.26 21.52
N ILE A 561 12.29 -36.05 21.24
CA ILE A 561 11.87 -36.40 19.88
C ILE A 561 11.42 -35.15 19.13
N PHE A 562 10.50 -34.37 19.70
CA PHE A 562 10.01 -33.17 19.02
C PHE A 562 11.01 -32.01 19.02
N GLY A 563 11.96 -32.00 19.96
CA GLY A 563 13.14 -31.14 19.92
C GLY A 563 14.05 -31.47 18.74
N CYS A 564 14.30 -32.75 18.45
CA CYS A 564 15.03 -33.17 17.25
C CYS A 564 14.29 -32.78 15.96
N VAL A 565 12.96 -32.95 15.91
CA VAL A 565 12.15 -32.50 14.77
C VAL A 565 12.27 -30.99 14.59
N SER A 566 12.16 -30.21 15.67
CA SER A 566 12.31 -28.75 15.64
C SER A 566 13.73 -28.33 15.21
N GLY A 567 14.76 -29.05 15.65
CA GLY A 567 16.14 -28.86 15.22
C GLY A 567 16.34 -29.15 13.72
N ALA A 568 15.73 -30.22 13.19
CA ALA A 568 15.74 -30.51 11.77
C ALA A 568 15.04 -29.41 10.96
N VAL A 569 13.90 -28.90 11.43
CA VAL A 569 13.21 -27.75 10.82
C VAL A 569 14.09 -26.50 10.85
N ALA A 570 14.82 -26.25 11.93
CA ALA A 570 15.77 -25.13 12.02
C ALA A 570 16.92 -25.27 10.99
N VAL A 571 17.48 -26.46 10.83
CA VAL A 571 18.52 -26.73 9.82
C VAL A 571 17.99 -26.54 8.39
N LEU A 572 16.80 -27.10 8.09
CA LEU A 572 16.16 -26.91 6.79
C LEU A 572 15.84 -25.42 6.53
N SER A 573 15.44 -24.70 7.58
CA SER A 573 15.17 -23.27 7.52
C SER A 573 16.40 -22.46 7.12
N ILE A 574 17.59 -22.81 7.64
CA ILE A 574 18.85 -22.14 7.27
C ILE A 574 19.13 -22.28 5.77
N ILE A 575 18.86 -23.47 5.21
CA ILE A 575 19.18 -23.83 3.82
C ILE A 575 18.19 -23.23 2.82
N PHE A 576 16.88 -23.35 3.10
CA PHE A 576 15.83 -23.10 2.10
C PHE A 576 15.06 -21.78 2.29
N VAL A 577 15.00 -21.21 3.50
CA VAL A 577 14.25 -19.97 3.75
C VAL A 577 15.12 -18.77 3.39
N LYS A 578 14.64 -17.96 2.43
CA LYS A 578 15.26 -16.70 1.99
C LYS A 578 14.64 -15.50 2.70
N GLU A 579 15.31 -14.35 2.65
CA GLU A 579 14.75 -13.09 3.14
C GLU A 579 13.57 -12.65 2.26
N THR A 580 12.48 -12.23 2.90
CA THR A 580 11.22 -11.87 2.24
C THR A 580 10.83 -10.41 2.44
N LYS A 581 11.49 -9.68 3.36
CA LYS A 581 11.24 -8.26 3.58
C LYS A 581 11.43 -7.46 2.28
N TYR A 582 10.39 -6.75 1.85
CA TYR A 582 10.41 -5.90 0.66
C TYR A 582 9.54 -4.66 0.85
N ASN A 583 10.11 -3.46 0.69
CA ASN A 583 9.37 -2.20 0.75
C ASN A 583 8.66 -1.95 -0.59
N ARG A 584 7.33 -1.81 -0.57
CA ARG A 584 6.49 -1.61 -1.76
C ARG A 584 5.89 -0.21 -1.76
N SER A 585 5.75 0.39 -2.95
CA SER A 585 5.02 1.67 -3.07
C SER A 585 3.53 1.49 -2.81
N VAL A 586 2.84 2.60 -2.49
CA VAL A 586 1.39 2.60 -2.26
C VAL A 586 0.63 2.24 -3.54
N GLU A 587 1.13 2.63 -4.73
CA GLU A 587 0.50 2.27 -6.00
C GLU A 587 0.59 0.76 -6.26
N ALA A 588 1.75 0.16 -6.01
CA ALA A 588 1.94 -1.28 -6.16
C ALA A 588 0.99 -2.08 -5.25
N LEU A 589 0.76 -1.63 -4.01
CA LEU A 589 -0.18 -2.29 -3.08
C LEU A 589 -1.65 -2.17 -3.51
N ASN A 590 -2.00 -1.13 -4.26
CA ASN A 590 -3.36 -0.91 -4.78
C ASN A 590 -3.61 -1.58 -6.14
N GLY A 591 -2.58 -2.15 -6.78
CA GLY A 591 -2.67 -2.72 -8.12
C GLY A 591 -2.53 -1.69 -9.24
N GLU A 592 -1.97 -0.53 -8.93
CA GLU A 592 -1.79 0.59 -9.84
C GLU A 592 -0.29 0.74 -10.18
N GLY A 593 0.03 0.89 -11.47
CA GLY A 593 1.40 1.18 -11.94
C GLY A 593 2.34 -0.03 -12.10
N ILE A 594 3.29 0.09 -13.04
CA ILE A 594 4.42 -0.84 -13.21
C ILE A 594 5.56 -0.32 -12.32
N GLU A 595 6.00 -1.11 -11.34
CA GLU A 595 7.10 -0.76 -10.42
C GLU A 595 8.43 -0.75 -11.19
N LEU A 596 8.77 0.38 -11.84
CA LEU A 596 9.97 0.53 -12.68
C LEU A 596 11.21 1.04 -11.92
N GLU A 597 11.06 1.66 -10.75
CA GLU A 597 12.20 2.19 -9.97
C GLU A 597 11.96 2.10 -8.45
N GLY A 598 11.89 0.89 -7.91
CA GLY A 598 12.11 0.70 -6.47
C GLY A 598 13.61 0.63 -6.19
N VAL A 599 14.18 1.64 -5.52
CA VAL A 599 15.57 1.61 -5.06
C VAL A 599 15.82 0.30 -4.31
N LEU A 600 16.61 -0.58 -4.93
CA LEU A 600 17.06 -1.86 -4.40
C LEU A 600 17.93 -1.62 -3.17
N VAL A 601 17.34 -1.66 -1.98
CA VAL A 601 18.08 -2.02 -0.76
C VAL A 601 17.51 -3.34 -0.25
N PRO A 602 17.91 -4.48 -0.84
CA PRO A 602 17.78 -5.74 -0.13
C PRO A 602 18.54 -5.59 1.19
N VAL A 603 17.85 -5.77 2.32
CA VAL A 603 18.57 -5.85 3.60
C VAL A 603 19.55 -7.01 3.49
N THR A 604 19.25 -8.14 2.82
CA THR A 604 20.23 -9.22 2.65
C THR A 604 20.39 -9.67 1.20
N THR A 605 21.44 -9.22 0.51
CA THR A 605 21.72 -9.62 -0.89
C THR A 605 22.35 -11.02 -1.03
N HIS A 606 22.63 -11.71 0.08
CA HIS A 606 23.29 -13.01 0.07
C HIS A 606 22.69 -13.96 1.11
N MET A 607 22.85 -15.28 0.90
CA MET A 607 22.51 -16.37 1.85
C MET A 607 23.15 -16.24 3.24
N ALA A 608 23.94 -15.19 3.49
CA ALA A 608 24.49 -14.83 4.78
C ALA A 608 23.38 -14.73 5.86
N PRO A 609 23.63 -15.20 7.09
CA PRO A 609 22.68 -15.07 8.21
C PRO A 609 22.34 -13.62 8.55
N TRP A 610 23.28 -12.71 8.24
CA TRP A 610 23.22 -11.27 8.47
C TRP A 610 23.86 -10.56 7.28
N SER A 611 23.12 -9.69 6.62
CA SER A 611 23.61 -8.64 5.73
C SER A 611 22.60 -7.48 5.81
N GLY A 612 23.04 -6.25 5.53
CA GLY A 612 22.18 -5.05 5.57
C GLY A 612 22.37 -4.16 6.78
N ASN A 613 22.03 -2.88 6.62
CA ASN A 613 22.04 -1.90 7.70
C ASN A 613 20.76 -2.05 8.53
N VAL A 614 20.91 -2.11 9.85
CA VAL A 614 19.78 -2.21 10.78
C VAL A 614 19.15 -0.84 10.97
N GLU A 615 17.86 -0.71 10.67
CA GLU A 615 17.10 0.54 10.80
C GLU A 615 16.16 0.49 12.01
N TRP A 616 16.67 0.87 13.18
CA TRP A 616 15.91 0.84 14.45
C TRP A 616 14.71 1.79 14.48
N SER A 617 14.68 2.82 13.63
CA SER A 617 13.52 3.72 13.49
C SER A 617 12.26 2.97 13.06
N LEU A 618 12.39 1.98 12.17
CA LEU A 618 11.27 1.16 11.69
C LEU A 618 10.63 0.33 12.81
N THR A 619 11.41 -0.12 13.79
CA THR A 619 10.89 -0.79 15.00
C THR A 619 9.98 0.15 15.78
N ILE A 620 10.44 1.40 15.99
CA ILE A 620 9.67 2.42 16.73
C ILE A 620 8.40 2.76 15.96
N ASP A 621 8.48 2.87 14.63
CA ASP A 621 7.32 3.17 13.80
C ASP A 621 6.32 2.01 13.77
N CYS A 622 6.78 0.75 13.72
CA CYS A 622 5.92 -0.41 13.90
C CYS A 622 5.21 -0.36 15.27
N CYS A 623 5.91 -0.02 16.35
CA CYS A 623 5.31 0.14 17.67
C CYS A 623 4.27 1.27 17.71
N LYS A 624 4.54 2.42 17.08
CA LYS A 624 3.55 3.50 16.94
C LYS A 624 2.31 3.04 16.15
N GLN A 625 2.52 2.33 15.04
CA GLN A 625 1.43 1.80 14.22
C GLN A 625 0.57 0.83 15.02
N MET A 626 1.18 -0.05 15.83
CA MET A 626 0.44 -0.93 16.74
C MET A 626 -0.40 -0.11 17.75
N CYS A 627 0.18 0.90 18.40
CA CYS A 627 -0.56 1.76 19.34
C CYS A 627 -1.72 2.52 18.68
N GLN A 628 -1.62 2.88 17.41
CA GLN A 628 -2.69 3.55 16.67
C GLN A 628 -3.79 2.58 16.24
N VAL A 629 -3.40 1.43 15.69
CA VAL A 629 -4.32 0.45 15.11
C VAL A 629 -5.15 -0.27 16.17
N VAL A 630 -4.63 -0.45 17.40
CA VAL A 630 -5.41 -1.05 18.51
C VAL A 630 -6.64 -0.22 18.89
N LEU A 631 -6.62 1.09 18.60
CA LEU A 631 -7.75 2.01 18.85
C LEU A 631 -8.81 1.97 17.75
N PHE A 632 -8.57 1.25 16.64
CA PHE A 632 -9.54 1.12 15.56
C PHE A 632 -10.65 0.15 16.00
N PRO A 633 -11.92 0.58 16.04
CA PRO A 633 -13.00 -0.22 16.63
C PRO A 633 -13.17 -1.61 15.99
N ASN A 634 -13.00 -1.70 14.67
CA ASN A 634 -13.07 -2.95 13.93
C ASN A 634 -11.89 -3.88 14.25
N VAL A 635 -10.66 -3.35 14.39
CA VAL A 635 -9.49 -4.15 14.79
C VAL A 635 -9.59 -4.60 16.24
N LEU A 636 -9.99 -3.71 17.14
CA LEU A 636 -10.18 -4.03 18.56
C LEU A 636 -11.19 -5.15 18.75
N TRP A 637 -12.31 -5.10 18.02
CA TRP A 637 -13.30 -6.18 18.04
C TRP A 637 -12.73 -7.51 17.52
N LEU A 638 -11.96 -7.50 16.42
CA LEU A 638 -11.29 -8.70 15.93
C LEU A 638 -10.31 -9.27 16.96
N ILE A 639 -9.56 -8.41 17.65
CA ILE A 639 -8.69 -8.81 18.75
C ILE A 639 -9.50 -9.52 19.84
N LEU A 640 -10.59 -8.90 20.30
CA LEU A 640 -11.45 -9.48 21.35
C LEU A 640 -12.08 -10.81 20.91
N LEU A 641 -12.57 -10.89 19.67
CA LEU A 641 -13.19 -12.09 19.12
C LEU A 641 -12.21 -13.27 19.00
N ASN A 642 -11.01 -13.02 18.46
CA ASN A 642 -9.96 -14.04 18.38
C ASN A 642 -9.48 -14.49 19.76
N SER A 643 -9.38 -13.53 20.69
CA SER A 643 -8.92 -13.77 22.05
C SER A 643 -9.89 -14.62 22.86
N ALA A 644 -11.18 -14.29 22.78
CA ALA A 644 -12.24 -15.04 23.45
C ALA A 644 -12.33 -16.47 22.90
N GLY A 645 -12.29 -16.63 21.56
CA GLY A 645 -12.28 -17.96 20.93
C GLY A 645 -11.06 -18.81 21.35
N LEU A 646 -9.85 -18.24 21.38
CA LEU A 646 -8.69 -18.99 21.89
C LEU A 646 -8.84 -19.34 23.38
N GLY A 647 -9.28 -18.38 24.20
CA GLY A 647 -9.43 -18.59 25.65
C GLY A 647 -10.42 -19.72 25.97
N ILE A 648 -11.55 -19.77 25.28
CA ILE A 648 -12.55 -20.84 25.43
C ILE A 648 -12.00 -22.18 24.94
N TYR A 649 -11.33 -22.20 23.79
CA TYR A 649 -10.67 -23.42 23.30
C TYR A 649 -9.62 -23.95 24.29
N VAL A 650 -8.75 -23.08 24.83
CA VAL A 650 -7.74 -23.48 25.82
C VAL A 650 -8.43 -24.02 27.08
N LEU A 651 -9.49 -23.36 27.56
CA LEU A 651 -10.30 -23.81 28.70
C LEU A 651 -10.89 -25.21 28.45
N MET A 652 -11.51 -25.46 27.30
CA MET A 652 -12.04 -26.79 26.94
C MET A 652 -10.91 -27.83 26.85
N SER A 653 -9.79 -27.49 26.20
CA SER A 653 -8.63 -28.37 26.02
C SER A 653 -7.89 -28.70 27.33
N ALA A 654 -8.01 -27.87 28.36
CA ALA A 654 -7.43 -28.14 29.67
C ALA A 654 -8.29 -29.13 30.49
N LEU A 655 -9.61 -29.15 30.25
CA LEU A 655 -10.56 -29.89 31.08
C LEU A 655 -11.05 -31.21 30.46
N PHE A 656 -10.93 -31.41 29.15
CA PHE A 656 -11.54 -32.57 28.46
C PHE A 656 -11.05 -33.92 28.99
N ALA A 657 -9.75 -34.05 29.27
CA ALA A 657 -9.16 -35.32 29.70
C ALA A 657 -9.71 -35.76 31.07
N GLU A 658 -9.95 -34.81 31.98
CA GLU A 658 -10.52 -35.10 33.31
C GLU A 658 -11.96 -35.60 33.21
N VAL A 659 -12.75 -35.06 32.28
CA VAL A 659 -14.14 -35.44 32.06
C VAL A 659 -14.23 -36.82 31.39
N LEU A 660 -13.44 -37.09 30.35
CA LEU A 660 -13.53 -38.33 29.57
C LEU A 660 -13.03 -39.58 30.32
N VAL A 661 -12.10 -39.43 31.27
CA VAL A 661 -11.56 -40.57 32.04
C VAL A 661 -12.49 -40.99 33.18
N LYS A 662 -13.37 -40.09 33.65
CA LYS A 662 -14.34 -40.39 34.72
C LYS A 662 -15.59 -41.12 34.18
N PRO A 663 -16.34 -41.86 35.04
CA PRO A 663 -17.65 -42.40 34.67
C PRO A 663 -18.60 -41.29 34.19
N PRO A 664 -19.45 -41.51 33.17
CA PRO A 664 -19.77 -42.77 32.49
C PRO A 664 -18.88 -43.09 31.26
N PHE A 665 -17.99 -42.19 30.83
CA PHE A 665 -17.26 -42.34 29.56
C PHE A 665 -16.08 -43.31 29.65
N LEU A 666 -15.32 -43.31 30.75
CA LEU A 666 -14.25 -44.29 31.05
C LEU A 666 -13.24 -44.49 29.91
N TRP A 667 -12.84 -43.42 29.22
CA TRP A 667 -11.84 -43.50 28.15
C TRP A 667 -10.46 -43.88 28.70
N GLY A 668 -9.73 -44.71 27.94
CA GLY A 668 -8.34 -45.05 28.26
C GLY A 668 -7.39 -43.89 27.95
N PHE A 669 -6.37 -43.70 28.79
CA PHE A 669 -5.38 -42.62 28.63
C PHE A 669 -4.75 -42.58 27.23
N ASN A 670 -4.42 -43.74 26.66
CA ASN A 670 -3.79 -43.85 25.34
C ASN A 670 -4.72 -43.44 24.18
N THR A 671 -6.04 -43.40 24.42
CA THR A 671 -7.04 -43.03 23.42
C THR A 671 -7.41 -41.54 23.43
N LEU A 672 -6.97 -40.79 24.45
CA LEU A 672 -7.28 -39.36 24.58
C LEU A 672 -6.71 -38.53 23.41
N GLY A 673 -5.58 -38.95 22.83
CA GLY A 673 -5.00 -38.30 21.65
C GLY A 673 -5.94 -38.33 20.44
N TYR A 674 -6.81 -39.33 20.32
CA TYR A 674 -7.75 -39.44 19.21
C TYR A 674 -8.82 -38.37 19.20
N VAL A 675 -9.08 -37.69 20.32
CA VAL A 675 -9.99 -36.52 20.36
C VAL A 675 -9.54 -35.48 19.33
N PHE A 676 -8.23 -35.30 19.13
CA PHE A 676 -7.70 -34.30 18.21
C PHE A 676 -7.71 -34.72 16.73
N THR A 677 -8.15 -35.94 16.40
CA THR A 677 -8.35 -36.34 14.99
C THR A 677 -9.37 -35.46 14.27
N GLY A 678 -10.34 -34.90 15.01
CA GLY A 678 -11.28 -33.92 14.46
C GLY A 678 -10.61 -32.64 13.95
N GLN A 679 -9.42 -32.28 14.45
CA GLN A 679 -8.67 -31.13 13.93
C GLN A 679 -8.18 -31.36 12.50
N ILE A 680 -7.94 -32.61 12.09
CA ILE A 680 -7.62 -32.95 10.70
C ILE A 680 -8.83 -32.65 9.81
N ALA A 681 -10.04 -32.98 10.28
CA ALA A 681 -11.28 -32.62 9.58
C ALA A 681 -11.44 -31.09 9.52
N THR A 682 -11.13 -30.38 10.60
CA THR A 682 -11.08 -28.90 10.64
C THR A 682 -10.12 -28.32 9.61
N ALA A 683 -8.92 -28.90 9.46
CA ALA A 683 -7.91 -28.44 8.50
C ALA A 683 -8.38 -28.55 7.04
N VAL A 684 -9.29 -29.49 6.74
CA VAL A 684 -9.92 -29.61 5.43
C VAL A 684 -11.13 -28.68 5.30
N ALA A 685 -11.93 -28.57 6.36
CA ALA A 685 -13.17 -27.79 6.36
C ALA A 685 -12.93 -26.27 6.29
N VAL A 686 -11.95 -25.73 7.03
CA VAL A 686 -11.71 -24.28 7.11
C VAL A 686 -11.34 -23.68 5.75
N PRO A 687 -10.37 -24.22 4.97
CA PRO A 687 -10.06 -23.69 3.65
C PRO A 687 -11.26 -23.68 2.69
N ILE A 688 -12.15 -24.68 2.80
CA ILE A 688 -13.35 -24.76 1.97
C ILE A 688 -14.37 -23.70 2.40
N VAL A 689 -14.70 -23.66 3.69
CA VAL A 689 -15.78 -22.82 4.26
C VAL A 689 -15.35 -21.36 4.39
N CYS A 690 -14.23 -21.11 5.06
CA CYS A 690 -13.76 -19.75 5.35
C CYS A 690 -12.87 -19.17 4.24
N GLY A 691 -12.33 -20.02 3.35
CA GLY A 691 -11.55 -19.60 2.17
C GLY A 691 -12.40 -19.55 0.90
N TYR A 692 -12.67 -20.70 0.30
CA TYR A 692 -13.35 -20.79 -1.01
C TYR A 692 -14.75 -20.19 -1.01
N PHE A 693 -15.63 -20.59 -0.08
CA PHE A 693 -16.99 -20.04 -0.02
C PHE A 693 -17.02 -18.56 0.34
N SER A 694 -16.10 -18.09 1.20
CA SER A 694 -15.90 -16.66 1.49
C SER A 694 -15.57 -15.88 0.22
N ASP A 695 -14.62 -16.35 -0.59
CA ASP A 695 -14.28 -15.72 -1.87
C ASP A 695 -15.47 -15.70 -2.85
N GLN A 696 -16.28 -16.76 -2.88
CA GLN A 696 -17.48 -16.80 -3.72
C GLN A 696 -18.53 -15.79 -3.25
N ILE A 697 -18.78 -15.69 -1.94
CA ILE A 697 -19.71 -14.70 -1.37
C ILE A 697 -19.24 -13.29 -1.70
N THR A 698 -17.94 -12.99 -1.51
CA THR A 698 -17.36 -11.70 -1.89
C THR A 698 -17.58 -11.43 -3.38
N LYS A 699 -17.25 -12.37 -4.28
CA LYS A 699 -17.48 -12.20 -5.72
C LYS A 699 -18.95 -11.96 -6.08
N LEU A 700 -19.87 -12.70 -5.45
CA LEU A 700 -21.31 -12.55 -5.66
C LEU A 700 -21.79 -11.16 -5.21
N LEU A 701 -21.36 -10.71 -4.03
CA LEU A 701 -21.72 -9.39 -3.49
C LEU A 701 -21.06 -8.26 -4.28
N SER A 702 -19.81 -8.43 -4.73
CA SER A 702 -19.13 -7.49 -5.62
C SER A 702 -19.85 -7.38 -6.96
N LYS A 703 -20.30 -8.50 -7.57
CA LYS A 703 -21.12 -8.45 -8.80
C LYS A 703 -22.42 -7.70 -8.59
N ARG A 704 -23.06 -7.84 -7.42
CA ARG A 704 -24.27 -7.09 -7.04
C ARG A 704 -24.00 -5.63 -6.67
N ASN A 705 -22.76 -5.28 -6.38
CA ASN A 705 -22.28 -3.91 -6.14
C ASN A 705 -21.44 -3.42 -7.33
N ASN A 706 -21.87 -3.79 -8.55
CA ASN A 706 -21.32 -3.31 -9.83
C ASN A 706 -19.77 -3.43 -9.94
N GLY A 707 -19.22 -4.53 -9.41
CA GLY A 707 -17.81 -4.88 -9.50
C GLY A 707 -16.92 -4.38 -8.36
N VAL A 708 -17.43 -3.57 -7.43
CA VAL A 708 -16.64 -3.02 -6.30
C VAL A 708 -16.67 -3.99 -5.12
N SER A 709 -15.50 -4.45 -4.68
CA SER A 709 -15.33 -5.29 -3.49
C SER A 709 -15.09 -4.44 -2.24
N GLU A 710 -16.01 -4.52 -1.27
CA GLU A 710 -15.81 -3.91 0.05
C GLU A 710 -15.26 -4.97 1.03
N PRO A 711 -14.18 -4.67 1.78
CA PRO A 711 -13.62 -5.61 2.77
C PRO A 711 -14.64 -6.11 3.81
N GLU A 712 -15.72 -5.37 4.11
CA GLU A 712 -16.78 -5.81 5.02
C GLU A 712 -17.46 -7.11 4.57
N TYR A 713 -17.47 -7.43 3.27
CA TYR A 713 -18.06 -8.70 2.79
C TYR A 713 -17.34 -9.91 3.38
N ARG A 714 -16.06 -9.78 3.73
CA ARG A 714 -15.27 -10.82 4.42
C ARG A 714 -15.82 -11.14 5.82
N LEU A 715 -16.45 -10.18 6.50
CA LEU A 715 -16.98 -10.37 7.86
C LEU A 715 -18.15 -11.36 7.89
N LEU A 716 -18.86 -11.57 6.77
CA LEU A 716 -19.91 -12.59 6.69
C LEU A 716 -19.36 -14.01 6.89
N ALA A 717 -18.09 -14.24 6.50
CA ALA A 717 -17.43 -15.53 6.71
C ALA A 717 -17.16 -15.83 8.19
N VAL A 718 -17.18 -14.82 9.07
CA VAL A 718 -16.96 -14.95 10.53
C VAL A 718 -18.20 -15.49 11.25
N ILE A 719 -19.40 -15.32 10.67
CA ILE A 719 -20.68 -15.69 11.30
C ILE A 719 -20.74 -17.18 11.62
N LEU A 720 -20.47 -18.03 10.63
CA LEU A 720 -20.56 -19.48 10.78
C LEU A 720 -19.54 -20.00 11.84
N PRO A 721 -18.25 -19.61 11.81
CA PRO A 721 -17.29 -19.92 12.88
C PRO A 721 -17.74 -19.48 14.28
N THR A 722 -18.34 -18.29 14.40
CA THR A 722 -18.76 -17.76 15.71
C THR A 722 -19.99 -18.49 16.25
N VAL A 723 -20.94 -18.85 15.38
CA VAL A 723 -22.08 -19.71 15.75
C VAL A 723 -21.60 -21.10 16.14
N ALA A 724 -20.59 -21.63 15.46
CA ALA A 724 -19.99 -22.92 15.82
C ALA A 724 -19.46 -22.88 17.26
N ILE A 725 -18.70 -21.83 17.62
CA ILE A 725 -18.19 -21.62 18.99
C ILE A 725 -19.32 -21.55 20.03
N LEU A 726 -20.38 -20.80 19.74
CA LEU A 726 -21.51 -20.66 20.66
C LEU A 726 -22.17 -22.02 20.98
N LEU A 727 -22.41 -22.80 19.93
CA LEU A 727 -23.03 -24.11 20.08
C LEU A 727 -22.10 -25.12 20.75
N SER A 728 -20.82 -25.17 20.38
CA SER A 728 -19.84 -26.05 21.02
C SER A 728 -19.69 -25.76 22.50
N THR A 729 -19.56 -24.47 22.85
CA THR A 729 -19.38 -24.04 24.24
C THR A 729 -20.55 -24.46 25.13
N ILE A 730 -21.79 -24.22 24.69
CA ILE A 730 -23.00 -24.57 25.46
C ILE A 730 -23.14 -26.10 25.61
N ILE A 731 -22.97 -26.84 24.51
CA ILE A 731 -23.11 -28.30 24.54
C ILE A 731 -22.03 -28.94 25.40
N TYR A 732 -20.79 -28.45 25.33
CA TYR A 732 -19.68 -28.93 26.14
C TYR A 732 -19.96 -28.70 27.64
N GLY A 733 -20.40 -27.50 28.02
CA GLY A 733 -20.75 -27.19 29.42
C GLY A 733 -21.82 -28.12 29.99
N LYS A 734 -22.90 -28.34 29.23
CA LYS A 734 -23.98 -29.26 29.63
C LYS A 734 -23.55 -30.72 29.69
N THR A 735 -22.72 -31.14 28.75
CA THR A 735 -22.19 -32.51 28.71
C THR A 735 -21.25 -32.77 29.89
N ALA A 736 -20.44 -31.78 30.27
CA ALA A 736 -19.49 -31.93 31.37
C ALA A 736 -20.16 -31.88 32.75
N GLU A 737 -21.25 -31.12 32.92
CA GLU A 737 -22.03 -31.07 34.17
C GLU A 737 -22.91 -32.31 34.36
N HIS A 738 -23.55 -32.77 33.28
CA HIS A 738 -24.50 -33.88 33.30
C HIS A 738 -24.07 -35.02 32.35
N PRO A 739 -22.93 -35.65 32.60
CA PRO A 739 -22.34 -36.62 31.65
C PRO A 739 -23.21 -37.87 31.44
N GLU A 740 -24.13 -38.19 32.35
CA GLU A 740 -25.12 -39.27 32.23
C GLU A 740 -26.17 -39.07 31.13
N ASN A 741 -26.48 -37.82 30.77
CA ASN A 741 -27.51 -37.49 29.78
C ASN A 741 -26.96 -37.41 28.35
N TRP A 742 -25.64 -37.52 28.20
CA TRP A 742 -24.93 -37.25 26.96
C TRP A 742 -23.95 -38.37 26.63
N THR A 743 -23.45 -38.36 25.39
CA THR A 743 -22.38 -39.27 24.96
C THR A 743 -21.04 -38.55 24.97
N TRP A 744 -19.93 -39.30 24.92
CA TRP A 744 -18.57 -38.75 24.83
C TRP A 744 -18.40 -37.76 23.66
N ALA A 745 -19.24 -37.87 22.62
CA ALA A 745 -19.26 -36.96 21.49
C ALA A 745 -19.58 -35.51 21.90
N GLY A 746 -20.36 -35.31 22.97
CA GLY A 746 -20.66 -33.97 23.49
C GLY A 746 -19.45 -33.22 24.06
N ILE A 747 -18.34 -33.93 24.33
CA ILE A 747 -17.04 -33.36 24.69
C ILE A 747 -16.10 -33.36 23.48
N ALA A 748 -15.91 -34.52 22.85
CA ALA A 748 -14.92 -34.68 21.80
C ALA A 748 -15.27 -33.91 20.52
N VAL A 749 -16.52 -33.97 20.05
CA VAL A 749 -16.93 -33.29 18.81
C VAL A 749 -17.01 -31.79 19.01
N THR A 750 -17.55 -31.33 20.14
CA THR A 750 -17.67 -29.91 20.48
C THR A 750 -16.31 -29.24 20.63
N LEU A 751 -15.31 -29.89 21.22
CA LEU A 751 -13.94 -29.38 21.28
C LEU A 751 -13.34 -29.12 19.89
N ASN A 752 -13.59 -30.02 18.93
CA ASN A 752 -13.10 -29.84 17.56
C ASN A 752 -13.93 -28.82 16.77
N PHE A 753 -15.23 -28.72 17.06
CA PHE A 753 -16.12 -27.73 16.46
C PHE A 753 -15.81 -26.31 16.95
N GLU A 754 -15.45 -26.16 18.24
CA GLU A 754 -14.86 -24.96 18.81
C GLU A 754 -13.57 -24.59 18.08
N TYR A 755 -12.66 -25.57 17.92
CA TYR A 755 -11.40 -25.36 17.22
C TYR A 755 -11.61 -24.94 15.75
N PHE A 756 -12.60 -25.52 15.06
CA PHE A 756 -13.01 -25.08 13.73
C PHE A 756 -13.48 -23.62 13.73
N GLY A 757 -14.30 -23.24 14.71
CA GLY A 757 -14.73 -21.86 14.87
C GLY A 757 -13.55 -20.91 15.14
N PHE A 758 -12.65 -21.29 16.03
CA PHE A 758 -11.45 -20.51 16.35
C PHE A 758 -10.56 -20.29 15.12
N VAL A 759 -10.17 -21.36 14.42
CA VAL A 759 -9.31 -21.24 13.23
C VAL A 759 -10.02 -20.48 12.11
N GLY A 760 -11.34 -20.67 11.94
CA GLY A 760 -12.14 -19.92 10.99
C GLY A 760 -12.17 -18.41 11.27
N ILE A 761 -12.28 -18.01 12.55
CA ILE A 761 -12.18 -16.61 12.97
C ILE A 761 -10.79 -16.06 12.66
N VAL A 762 -9.71 -16.78 12.98
CA VAL A 762 -8.33 -16.34 12.72
C VAL A 762 -8.12 -16.07 11.23
N VAL A 763 -8.43 -17.04 10.36
CA VAL A 763 -8.25 -16.90 8.91
C VAL A 763 -9.07 -15.74 8.37
N SER A 764 -10.34 -15.63 8.76
CA SER A 764 -11.22 -14.54 8.31
C SER A 764 -10.76 -13.16 8.79
N SER A 765 -10.23 -13.08 10.02
CA SER A 765 -9.71 -11.84 10.61
C SER A 765 -8.46 -11.38 9.87
N PHE A 766 -7.54 -12.29 9.55
CA PHE A 766 -6.34 -11.96 8.80
C PHE A 766 -6.69 -11.45 7.41
N VAL A 767 -7.59 -12.13 6.70
CA VAL A 767 -8.04 -11.71 5.37
C VAL A 767 -8.74 -10.35 5.42
N TYR A 768 -9.61 -10.11 6.39
CA TYR A 768 -10.24 -8.80 6.56
C TYR A 768 -9.23 -7.69 6.85
N CYS A 769 -8.26 -7.90 7.75
CA CYS A 769 -7.26 -6.88 8.09
C CYS A 769 -6.33 -6.57 6.92
N MET A 770 -5.97 -7.58 6.12
CA MET A 770 -5.25 -7.40 4.86
C MET A 770 -6.02 -6.51 3.89
N ASP A 771 -7.30 -6.82 3.67
CA ASP A 771 -8.15 -6.08 2.73
C ASP A 771 -8.48 -4.68 3.26
N ALA A 772 -8.68 -4.50 4.58
CA ALA A 772 -9.09 -3.22 5.17
C ALA A 772 -7.93 -2.24 5.43
N TYR A 773 -6.74 -2.73 5.78
CA TYR A 773 -5.56 -1.92 6.14
C TYR A 773 -4.26 -2.47 5.53
N PRO A 774 -4.12 -2.54 4.19
CA PRO A 774 -2.97 -3.15 3.53
C PRO A 774 -1.62 -2.51 3.89
N GLN A 775 -1.61 -1.21 4.23
CA GLN A 775 -0.41 -0.47 4.65
C GLN A 775 0.06 -0.80 6.07
N ARG A 776 -0.83 -1.34 6.92
CA ARG A 776 -0.58 -1.63 8.34
C ARG A 776 -0.93 -3.07 8.71
N VAL A 777 -0.90 -3.95 7.70
CA VAL A 777 -1.28 -5.35 7.86
C VAL A 777 -0.44 -6.03 8.93
N ASP A 778 0.89 -5.89 8.87
CA ASP A 778 1.78 -6.56 9.82
C ASP A 778 1.47 -6.11 11.25
N ALA A 779 1.39 -4.80 11.52
CA ALA A 779 1.05 -4.25 12.84
C ALA A 779 -0.30 -4.77 13.36
N THR A 780 -1.28 -4.95 12.47
CA THR A 780 -2.59 -5.50 12.81
C THR A 780 -2.49 -6.99 13.16
N LEU A 781 -1.73 -7.78 12.39
CA LEU A 781 -1.50 -9.20 12.64
C LEU A 781 -0.78 -9.43 13.97
N VAL A 782 0.25 -8.63 14.29
CA VAL A 782 0.94 -8.73 15.60
C VAL A 782 -0.04 -8.54 16.74
N LEU A 783 -0.85 -7.49 16.69
CA LEU A 783 -1.80 -7.17 17.75
C LEU A 783 -2.81 -8.30 17.95
N ILE A 784 -3.38 -8.82 16.85
CA ILE A 784 -4.31 -9.95 16.92
C ILE A 784 -3.63 -11.14 17.60
N CYS A 785 -2.43 -11.54 17.18
CA CYS A 785 -1.72 -12.69 17.74
C CYS A 785 -1.27 -12.48 19.19
N SER A 786 -0.72 -11.30 19.51
CA SER A 786 -0.19 -10.96 20.84
C SER A 786 -1.29 -10.80 21.88
N CYS A 787 -2.31 -9.98 21.58
CA CYS A 787 -3.42 -9.76 22.50
C CYS A 787 -4.23 -11.04 22.72
N ARG A 788 -4.36 -11.89 21.69
CA ARG A 788 -4.93 -13.22 21.81
C ARG A 788 -4.19 -14.09 22.83
N GLY A 789 -2.86 -14.03 22.88
CA GLY A 789 -2.05 -14.70 23.90
C GLY A 789 -2.34 -14.19 25.32
N PHE A 790 -2.37 -12.86 25.51
CA PHE A 790 -2.59 -12.26 26.84
C PHE A 790 -4.00 -12.49 27.39
N ILE A 791 -5.02 -12.25 26.57
CA ILE A 791 -6.41 -12.40 26.97
C ILE A 791 -6.76 -13.89 27.09
N GLY A 792 -6.27 -14.72 26.17
CA GLY A 792 -6.42 -16.18 26.25
C GLY A 792 -5.80 -16.76 27.53
N PHE A 793 -4.62 -16.27 27.93
CA PHE A 793 -4.04 -16.56 29.24
C PHE A 793 -4.95 -16.11 30.39
N GLY A 794 -5.46 -14.88 30.35
CA GLY A 794 -6.35 -14.37 31.40
C GLY A 794 -7.62 -15.23 31.62
N ILE A 795 -8.22 -15.72 30.54
CA ILE A 795 -9.40 -16.61 30.59
C ILE A 795 -9.01 -18.01 31.13
N SER A 796 -7.86 -18.54 30.72
CA SER A 796 -7.45 -19.91 31.07
C SER A 796 -6.76 -20.04 32.43
N TYR A 797 -6.05 -19.03 32.92
CA TYR A 797 -5.34 -19.07 34.21
C TYR A 797 -6.29 -19.32 35.38
N GLY A 798 -7.50 -18.74 35.32
CA GLY A 798 -8.55 -18.93 36.32
C GLY A 798 -9.49 -20.11 36.05
N ALA A 799 -9.27 -20.89 34.99
CA ALA A 799 -10.18 -21.90 34.48
C ALA A 799 -10.72 -22.88 35.55
N ILE A 800 -9.80 -23.56 36.23
CA ILE A 800 -10.15 -24.62 37.20
C ILE A 800 -10.88 -24.01 38.39
N ALA A 801 -10.42 -22.86 38.89
CA ALA A 801 -11.07 -22.15 39.99
C ALA A 801 -12.47 -21.66 39.59
N PHE A 802 -12.64 -21.22 38.34
CA PHE A 802 -13.89 -20.74 37.79
C PHE A 802 -14.94 -21.85 37.69
N VAL A 803 -14.55 -23.00 37.13
CA VAL A 803 -15.41 -24.20 37.04
C VAL A 803 -15.74 -24.74 38.44
N ASN A 804 -14.77 -24.85 39.34
CA ASN A 804 -15.01 -25.31 40.70
C ASN A 804 -16.00 -24.43 41.49
N LYS A 805 -16.06 -23.13 41.17
CA LYS A 805 -16.96 -22.18 41.84
C LYS A 805 -18.37 -22.14 41.23
N THR A 806 -18.48 -22.25 39.91
CA THR A 806 -19.74 -21.99 39.18
C THR A 806 -20.37 -23.23 38.54
N GLY A 807 -19.69 -24.38 38.58
CA GLY A 807 -20.04 -25.56 37.80
C GLY A 807 -19.54 -25.45 36.35
N TYR A 808 -19.49 -26.57 35.64
CA TYR A 808 -19.16 -26.61 34.22
C TYR A 808 -20.21 -25.85 33.40
N GLU A 809 -21.50 -26.11 33.64
CA GLU A 809 -22.56 -25.45 32.88
C GLU A 809 -22.55 -23.93 33.11
N GLY A 810 -22.39 -23.47 34.35
CA GLY A 810 -22.33 -22.05 34.69
C GLY A 810 -21.15 -21.34 34.02
N ALA A 811 -19.95 -21.93 34.11
CA ALA A 811 -18.73 -21.37 33.52
C ALA A 811 -18.84 -21.23 32.00
N PHE A 812 -19.26 -22.29 31.30
CA PHE A 812 -19.34 -22.30 29.85
C PHE A 812 -20.51 -21.45 29.31
N ASN A 813 -21.63 -21.35 30.03
CA ASN A 813 -22.72 -20.43 29.64
C ASN A 813 -22.28 -18.95 29.72
N ILE A 814 -21.44 -18.57 30.70
CA ILE A 814 -20.87 -17.22 30.76
C ILE A 814 -19.95 -16.98 29.56
N CYS A 815 -19.08 -17.93 29.22
CA CYS A 815 -18.22 -17.86 28.02
C CYS A 815 -19.04 -17.72 26.73
N ALA A 816 -20.12 -18.50 26.59
CA ALA A 816 -21.05 -18.39 25.47
C ALA A 816 -21.74 -17.01 25.43
N GLY A 817 -22.11 -16.45 26.58
CA GLY A 817 -22.66 -15.10 26.68
C GLY A 817 -21.69 -14.02 26.19
N ILE A 818 -20.40 -14.14 26.54
CA ILE A 818 -19.34 -13.24 26.05
C ILE A 818 -19.21 -13.33 24.52
N MET A 819 -19.17 -14.55 23.99
CA MET A 819 -19.10 -14.75 22.53
C MET A 819 -20.34 -14.22 21.80
N ALA A 820 -21.53 -14.35 22.40
CA ALA A 820 -22.77 -13.84 21.83
C ALA A 820 -22.77 -12.30 21.80
N ALA A 821 -22.28 -11.65 22.86
CA ALA A 821 -22.11 -10.20 22.89
C ALA A 821 -21.13 -9.73 21.81
N LEU A 822 -20.00 -10.42 21.63
CA LEU A 822 -19.04 -10.12 20.56
C LEU A 822 -19.64 -10.33 19.17
N MET A 823 -20.47 -11.36 18.97
CA MET A 823 -21.19 -11.58 17.71
C MET A 823 -22.12 -10.41 17.38
N VAL A 824 -22.86 -9.89 18.37
CA VAL A 824 -23.75 -8.72 18.20
C VAL A 824 -22.95 -7.47 17.86
N ILE A 825 -21.81 -7.22 18.51
CA ILE A 825 -20.90 -6.11 18.16
C ILE A 825 -20.42 -6.23 16.70
N GLY A 826 -20.18 -7.45 16.22
CA GLY A 826 -19.82 -7.73 14.82
C GLY A 826 -20.86 -7.25 13.81
N ILE A 827 -22.16 -7.34 14.15
CA ILE A 827 -23.25 -6.83 13.31
C ILE A 827 -23.14 -5.30 13.15
N PHE A 828 -22.87 -4.58 14.25
CA PHE A 828 -22.65 -3.14 14.19
C PHE A 828 -21.43 -2.77 13.35
N ILE A 829 -20.33 -3.52 13.48
CA ILE A 829 -19.12 -3.29 12.69
C ILE A 829 -19.35 -3.59 11.21
N TYR A 830 -20.16 -4.58 10.87
CA TYR A 830 -20.53 -4.84 9.48
C TYR A 830 -21.35 -3.68 8.89
N ILE A 831 -22.36 -3.19 9.62
CA ILE A 831 -23.24 -2.11 9.15
C ILE A 831 -22.48 -0.77 9.04
N TYR A 832 -21.67 -0.42 10.03
CA TYR A 832 -20.95 0.86 10.09
C TYR A 832 -19.49 0.78 9.60
N GLY A 833 -19.05 -0.37 9.10
CA GLY A 833 -17.64 -0.66 8.77
C GLY A 833 -17.03 0.35 7.81
N ARG A 834 -17.75 0.69 6.74
CA ARG A 834 -17.31 1.70 5.76
C ARG A 834 -17.06 3.06 6.40
N GLN A 835 -17.91 3.49 7.33
CA GLN A 835 -17.76 4.77 8.03
C GLN A 835 -16.59 4.74 9.03
N ILE A 836 -16.45 3.62 9.75
CA ILE A 836 -15.33 3.40 10.68
C ILE A 836 -14.00 3.46 9.91
N ARG A 837 -13.89 2.75 8.79
CA ARG A 837 -12.68 2.79 7.94
C ARG A 837 -12.40 4.18 7.40
N ARG A 838 -13.39 4.89 6.85
CA ARG A 838 -13.21 6.26 6.35
C ARG A 838 -12.65 7.21 7.41
N ARG A 839 -13.07 7.07 8.67
CA ARG A 839 -12.55 7.87 9.79
C ARG A 839 -11.15 7.41 10.22
N THR A 840 -10.94 6.11 10.38
CA THR A 840 -9.64 5.54 10.80
C THR A 840 -8.54 5.75 9.74
N GLN A 841 -8.89 5.89 8.47
CA GLN A 841 -7.93 6.15 7.39
C GLN A 841 -7.18 7.47 7.51
N ARG A 842 -7.79 8.50 8.09
CA ARG A 842 -7.10 9.77 8.42
C ARG A 842 -5.92 9.57 9.36
N PHE A 843 -5.96 8.51 10.17
CA PHE A 843 -4.89 8.13 11.09
C PHE A 843 -4.01 7.00 10.53
N ALA A 844 -4.43 6.37 9.43
CA ALA A 844 -3.73 5.25 8.80
C ALA A 844 -2.77 5.70 7.69
N GLY A 845 -3.14 6.70 6.89
CA GLY A 845 -2.31 7.27 5.83
C GLY A 845 -1.10 8.01 6.40
N GLY A 846 0.10 7.59 6.02
CA GLY A 846 1.31 8.36 6.24
C GLY A 846 1.24 9.66 5.44
N SER A 847 1.53 10.77 6.11
CA SER A 847 1.71 12.12 5.55
C SER A 847 2.79 12.16 4.49
#